data_AF-A0A453JQA6-F1
#
_entry.id   AF-A0A453JQA6-F1
#
_cell.length_a   1.000
_cell.length_b   1.000
_cell.length_c   1.000
_cell.angle_alpha   90.00
_cell.angle_beta   90.00
_cell.angle_gamma   90.00
#
_symmetry.space_group_name_H-M   'P 1'
#
loop_
_entity.id
_entity.type
_entity.pdbx_description
1 polymer ?
#
loop_
_entity_poly.entity_id
_entity_poly.type
_entity_poly.pdbx_seq_one_letter_code
_entity_poly.pdbx_strand_id
1 'polypeptide(L)'
;VILVLAVVASLGVGAAAAVGKQDKFLAPVHPSCSTSGNYTDGSQFKKNLDELLAALPAAASRNDGFYIGTVGDSGSPDQVFTLIMCYADHDAAECLECLTGAPAGIMALCPGSRDVRAAYDACILRYSPVSPFASTADLEIPFYVKYTAPILVDPVAMARAWLPLMADLTGQAAGSLARAASGSTPYDASWRVFGLAQCTRNLNASECSRCLSSLVGKLPELFQNETGGAVKAYSCYVHYQIGPFEITLPPASEPPPQSSPKPGGQSLQVWEASSSSRTRLLIGSSIGTVSFLIILVGVLVCLLVRRRQKHPITANKQAKGQEPEDGKFSDGDDPAMEDDFEKGTGPKRFRYVELAIATDNFSDEKKLGEGGFGSVYRGYLKESNLEVAIKRVSKGSKQGKKEYASEVTIISRLRHRNLVQLIGWCHGGGELLLVYELMPKGSLDTHLYGGKNAAVLPWPVRHEIVLGLGSALLYLNQEWEQCVLHRDIKPSNIMLDASFAAKLGDFGLARLVDHGRGSHTTVLAGTMGYMDPECMTTGRTSAESDVYSFGVVLLEIACGRRPLAVAEEEQMAHLAQRVWASYGVGRVLDAADARLEGEFDAEEVERVMVVGLWCAHPDRSLRPSIRQAVGVLRREQPLPTLPERMPVATFLYVPLLV
;
A
#
# COMPACT_ATOMS: atom_id res chain seq x y z
N VAL A 1 31.77 -36.22 -29.69
CA VAL A 1 32.02 -36.41 -28.24
C VAL A 1 33.32 -35.70 -27.94
N ILE A 2 33.29 -34.74 -27.01
CA ILE A 2 34.31 -33.71 -26.73
C ILE A 2 34.44 -32.62 -27.84
N LEU A 3 33.40 -31.79 -28.02
CA LEU A 3 33.52 -30.35 -28.37
C LEU A 3 32.14 -29.61 -28.41
N VAL A 4 31.27 -29.80 -27.40
CA VAL A 4 29.95 -29.10 -27.32
C VAL A 4 29.65 -28.59 -25.90
N LEU A 5 30.65 -28.32 -25.06
CA LEU A 5 30.44 -27.93 -23.65
C LEU A 5 31.27 -26.72 -23.18
N ALA A 6 31.47 -25.69 -24.03
CA ALA A 6 32.26 -24.51 -23.61
C ALA A 6 31.85 -23.16 -24.24
N VAL A 7 30.56 -22.90 -24.52
CA VAL A 7 30.10 -21.55 -24.95
C VAL A 7 28.78 -21.10 -24.27
N VAL A 8 28.55 -21.49 -23.01
CA VAL A 8 27.43 -20.96 -22.19
C VAL A 8 27.92 -20.06 -21.04
N ALA A 9 29.20 -19.68 -21.03
CA ALA A 9 29.73 -18.73 -20.07
C ALA A 9 30.53 -17.65 -20.81
N SER A 10 29.86 -16.54 -21.19
CA SER A 10 30.44 -15.18 -21.45
C SER A 10 29.69 -14.32 -22.50
N LEU A 11 28.36 -14.27 -22.48
CA LEU A 11 27.60 -13.19 -23.16
C LEU A 11 26.40 -12.79 -22.30
N GLY A 12 26.66 -11.89 -21.34
CA GLY A 12 25.65 -11.36 -20.43
C GLY A 12 26.15 -10.17 -19.62
N VAL A 13 27.02 -9.34 -20.19
CA VAL A 13 27.41 -8.06 -19.60
C VAL A 13 27.43 -7.03 -20.73
N GLY A 14 26.59 -6.01 -20.62
CA GLY A 14 26.68 -4.81 -21.46
C GLY A 14 25.46 -4.51 -22.33
N ALA A 15 24.33 -4.17 -21.71
CA ALA A 15 23.37 -3.21 -22.27
C ALA A 15 22.47 -2.68 -21.14
N ALA A 16 23.03 -1.86 -20.26
CA ALA A 16 22.23 -0.97 -19.43
C ALA A 16 21.60 0.08 -20.36
N ALA A 17 20.46 -0.26 -20.96
CA ALA A 17 19.57 0.73 -21.54
C ALA A 17 18.94 1.51 -20.38
N ALA A 18 19.15 2.82 -20.40
CA ALA A 18 18.63 3.75 -19.41
C ALA A 18 17.11 3.60 -19.26
N VAL A 19 16.70 2.90 -18.22
CA VAL A 19 15.35 2.98 -17.66
C VAL A 19 15.27 4.37 -17.04
N GLY A 20 14.37 5.21 -17.56
CA GLY A 20 14.08 6.49 -16.95
C GLY A 20 13.77 6.29 -15.46
N LYS A 21 14.54 6.94 -14.58
CA LYS A 21 14.23 7.03 -13.16
C LYS A 21 12.82 7.60 -13.03
N GLN A 22 11.84 6.73 -12.82
CA GLN A 22 10.63 7.12 -12.10
C GLN A 22 11.10 7.42 -10.69
N ASP A 23 10.89 8.65 -10.22
CA ASP A 23 11.16 9.01 -8.83
C ASP A 23 10.26 8.15 -7.92
N LYS A 24 10.80 7.02 -7.46
CA LYS A 24 10.29 6.24 -6.34
C LYS A 24 10.39 7.16 -5.12
N PHE A 25 9.28 7.75 -4.71
CA PHE A 25 9.21 8.39 -3.40
C PHE A 25 8.95 7.30 -2.34
N LEU A 26 9.52 7.47 -1.16
CA LEU A 26 9.35 6.53 -0.05
C LEU A 26 7.97 6.78 0.60
N ALA A 27 7.20 5.74 0.91
CA ALA A 27 5.90 5.89 1.56
C ALA A 27 6.01 5.66 3.08
N PRO A 28 5.52 6.59 3.92
CA PRO A 28 5.46 6.38 5.37
C PRO A 28 4.34 5.43 5.76
N VAL A 29 4.52 4.78 6.90
CA VAL A 29 3.51 3.92 7.53
C VAL A 29 2.53 4.80 8.31
N HIS A 30 1.26 4.80 7.88
CA HIS A 30 0.15 5.52 8.51
C HIS A 30 0.46 7.00 8.87
N PRO A 31 0.80 7.87 7.89
CA PRO A 31 1.10 9.27 8.20
C PRO A 31 -0.13 9.99 8.80
N SER A 32 0.10 10.80 9.82
CA SER A 32 -0.89 11.73 10.35
C SER A 32 -0.80 13.04 9.59
N CYS A 33 -1.83 13.37 8.82
CA CYS A 33 -1.94 14.61 8.04
C CYS A 33 -3.01 15.54 8.66
N SER A 34 -2.78 16.85 8.67
CA SER A 34 -3.80 17.82 9.10
C SER A 34 -5.06 17.76 8.21
N THR A 35 -6.23 17.78 8.84
CA THR A 35 -7.55 17.78 8.17
C THR A 35 -8.20 19.16 8.12
N SER A 36 -7.63 20.15 8.80
CA SER A 36 -8.12 21.53 8.87
C SER A 36 -6.96 22.52 8.77
N GLY A 37 -7.27 23.74 8.33
CA GLY A 37 -6.26 24.79 8.17
C GLY A 37 -5.21 24.48 7.11
N ASN A 38 -5.53 23.72 6.07
CA ASN A 38 -4.58 23.34 5.01
C ASN A 38 -4.04 24.54 4.22
N TYR A 39 -2.81 24.43 3.71
CA TYR A 39 -2.20 25.42 2.82
C TYR A 39 -2.64 25.20 1.37
N THR A 40 -2.56 26.26 0.57
CA THR A 40 -2.85 26.21 -0.88
C THR A 40 -1.57 26.24 -1.71
N ASP A 41 -1.64 25.73 -2.94
CA ASP A 41 -0.52 25.79 -3.87
C ASP A 41 -0.10 27.24 -4.17
N GLY A 42 1.20 27.52 -4.07
CA GLY A 42 1.77 28.85 -4.25
C GLY A 42 1.75 29.75 -3.00
N SER A 43 1.14 29.31 -1.89
CA SER A 43 1.16 30.04 -0.61
C SER A 43 2.58 30.21 -0.06
N GLN A 44 2.79 31.23 0.79
CA GLN A 44 4.10 31.47 1.40
C GLN A 44 4.52 30.32 2.31
N PHE A 45 3.58 29.74 3.08
CA PHE A 45 3.84 28.51 3.85
C PHE A 45 4.36 27.37 2.97
N LYS A 46 3.75 27.13 1.80
CA LYS A 46 4.22 26.07 0.89
C LYS A 46 5.64 26.33 0.39
N LYS A 47 5.97 27.58 0.03
CA LYS A 47 7.33 27.95 -0.39
C LYS A 47 8.35 27.69 0.72
N ASN A 48 8.02 28.10 1.95
CA ASN A 48 8.86 27.88 3.12
C ASN A 48 9.03 26.38 3.41
N LEU A 49 7.96 25.58 3.26
CA LEU A 49 8.00 24.13 3.43
C LEU A 49 8.86 23.46 2.35
N ASP A 50 8.68 23.81 1.07
CA ASP A 50 9.44 23.25 -0.06
C ASP A 50 10.94 23.54 0.10
N GLU A 51 11.30 24.78 0.51
CA GLU A 51 12.69 25.17 0.81
C GLU A 51 13.29 24.29 1.92
N LEU A 52 12.54 24.13 3.01
CA LEU A 52 13.01 23.39 4.16
C LEU A 52 13.17 21.89 3.87
N LEU A 53 12.17 21.29 3.22
CA LEU A 53 12.17 19.89 2.80
C LEU A 53 13.32 19.56 1.84
N ALA A 54 13.69 20.48 0.94
CA ALA A 54 14.84 20.31 0.05
C ALA A 54 16.19 20.33 0.79
N ALA A 55 16.29 21.07 1.89
CA ALA A 55 17.52 21.18 2.69
C ALA A 55 17.71 20.04 3.70
N LEU A 56 16.61 19.40 4.13
CA LEU A 56 16.61 18.37 5.19
C LEU A 56 17.62 17.23 4.98
N PRO A 57 17.71 16.56 3.81
CA PRO A 57 18.52 15.36 3.68
C PRO A 57 20.01 15.67 3.89
N ALA A 58 20.49 16.76 3.28
CA ALA A 58 21.87 17.19 3.39
C ALA A 58 22.21 17.71 4.80
N ALA A 59 21.26 18.36 5.47
CA ALA A 59 21.44 18.86 6.82
C ALA A 59 21.50 17.73 7.86
N ALA A 60 20.59 16.75 7.77
CA ALA A 60 20.57 15.58 8.64
C ALA A 60 21.79 14.67 8.44
N SER A 61 22.23 14.47 7.18
CA SER A 61 23.41 13.67 6.87
C SER A 61 24.69 14.24 7.50
N ARG A 62 24.77 15.56 7.70
CA ARG A 62 25.92 16.22 8.37
C ARG A 62 25.85 16.17 9.90
N ASN A 63 24.74 15.70 10.47
CA ASN A 63 24.47 15.76 11.91
C ASN A 63 23.97 14.39 12.43
N ASP A 64 24.66 13.33 11.98
CA ASP A 64 24.41 11.94 12.38
C ASP A 64 22.95 11.52 12.23
N GLY A 65 22.36 11.84 11.08
CA GLY A 65 21.01 11.44 10.72
C GLY A 65 19.90 12.21 11.45
N PHE A 66 20.19 13.32 12.14
CA PHE A 66 19.18 14.13 12.85
C PHE A 66 19.25 15.61 12.45
N TYR A 67 18.12 16.24 12.16
CA TYR A 67 18.07 17.70 11.96
C TYR A 67 16.71 18.29 12.31
N ILE A 68 16.74 19.51 12.83
CA ILE A 68 15.56 20.37 13.02
C ILE A 68 15.79 21.65 12.22
N GLY A 69 14.83 21.99 11.37
CA GLY A 69 14.87 23.19 10.55
C GLY A 69 13.69 24.10 10.83
N THR A 70 13.87 25.40 10.58
CA THR A 70 12.79 26.38 10.57
C THR A 70 12.96 27.37 9.42
N VAL A 71 11.87 27.74 8.77
CA VAL A 71 11.81 28.75 7.70
C VAL A 71 10.58 29.63 7.90
N GLY A 72 10.71 30.94 7.62
CA GLY A 72 9.66 31.94 7.79
C GLY A 72 9.84 32.82 9.03
N ASP A 73 9.20 33.98 9.02
CA ASP A 73 9.32 34.96 10.11
C ASP A 73 8.75 34.43 11.43
N SER A 74 9.43 34.71 12.53
CA SER A 74 9.02 34.26 13.85
C SER A 74 7.61 34.73 14.20
N GLY A 75 6.72 33.79 14.50
CA GLY A 75 5.32 34.09 14.84
C GLY A 75 4.42 34.37 13.64
N SER A 76 4.94 34.27 12.41
CA SER A 76 4.13 34.29 11.20
C SER A 76 3.29 33.01 11.09
N PRO A 77 2.04 33.07 10.59
CA PRO A 77 1.29 31.87 10.27
C PRO A 77 2.02 31.00 9.24
N ASP A 78 2.87 31.60 8.39
CA ASP A 78 3.60 30.91 7.33
C ASP A 78 4.96 30.34 7.78
N GLN A 79 5.31 30.46 9.06
CA GLN A 79 6.48 29.81 9.63
C GLN A 79 6.31 28.28 9.61
N VAL A 80 7.38 27.55 9.29
CA VAL A 80 7.41 26.08 9.22
C VAL A 80 8.52 25.57 10.11
N PHE A 81 8.22 24.55 10.92
CA PHE A 81 9.20 23.76 11.67
C PHE A 81 9.25 22.35 11.09
N THR A 82 10.44 21.76 11.01
CA THR A 82 10.65 20.37 10.56
C THR A 82 11.55 19.61 11.53
N LEU A 83 11.38 18.29 11.57
CA LEU A 83 12.31 17.36 12.19
C LEU A 83 12.45 16.14 11.31
N ILE A 84 13.68 15.68 11.16
CA ILE A 84 13.96 14.39 10.54
C ILE A 84 15.00 13.64 11.38
N MET A 85 14.82 12.34 11.56
CA MET A 85 15.74 11.51 12.34
C MET A 85 15.81 10.07 11.81
N CYS A 86 17.01 9.51 11.67
CA CYS A 86 17.20 8.08 11.41
C CYS A 86 17.07 7.24 12.69
N TYR A 87 16.52 6.03 12.53
CA TYR A 87 16.59 5.02 13.58
C TYR A 87 18.00 4.43 13.67
N ALA A 88 18.45 4.15 14.88
CA ALA A 88 19.83 3.75 15.13
C ALA A 88 20.15 2.30 14.77
N ASP A 89 19.18 1.50 14.34
CA ASP A 89 19.35 0.09 13.93
C ASP A 89 19.27 -0.12 12.42
N HIS A 90 19.52 0.94 11.65
CA HIS A 90 19.61 0.91 10.20
C HIS A 90 20.98 1.39 9.74
N ASP A 91 21.47 0.88 8.62
CA ASP A 91 22.79 1.29 8.12
C ASP A 91 22.78 2.72 7.54
N ALA A 92 23.97 3.24 7.25
CA ALA A 92 24.11 4.60 6.74
C ALA A 92 23.47 4.80 5.35
N ALA A 93 23.38 3.75 4.53
CA ALA A 93 22.77 3.80 3.21
C ALA A 93 21.23 3.81 3.32
N GLU A 94 20.66 2.96 4.17
CA GLU A 94 19.22 2.92 4.46
C GLU A 94 18.74 4.23 5.09
N CYS A 95 19.52 4.77 6.03
CA CYS A 95 19.27 6.10 6.61
C CYS A 95 19.27 7.16 5.50
N LEU A 96 20.30 7.21 4.64
CA LEU A 96 20.39 8.21 3.56
C LEU A 96 19.25 8.09 2.54
N GLU A 97 18.87 6.86 2.16
CA GLU A 97 17.73 6.62 1.28
C GLU A 97 16.44 7.15 1.91
N CYS A 98 16.23 6.92 3.20
CA CYS A 98 15.06 7.43 3.92
C CYS A 98 15.05 8.95 4.01
N LEU A 99 16.18 9.57 4.38
CA LEU A 99 16.31 11.01 4.48
C LEU A 99 16.02 11.70 3.14
N THR A 100 16.45 11.11 2.02
CA THR A 100 16.25 11.68 0.68
C THR A 100 14.86 11.40 0.11
N GLY A 101 14.27 10.24 0.39
CA GLY A 101 12.96 9.84 -0.12
C GLY A 101 11.76 10.38 0.67
N ALA A 102 11.90 10.55 1.99
CA ALA A 102 10.81 10.95 2.89
C ALA A 102 10.15 12.30 2.53
N PRO A 103 10.90 13.36 2.16
CA PRO A 103 10.28 14.63 1.77
C PRO A 103 9.35 14.52 0.56
N ALA A 104 9.74 13.77 -0.47
CA ALA A 104 8.88 13.55 -1.64
C ALA A 104 7.65 12.69 -1.27
N GLY A 105 7.83 11.73 -0.36
CA GLY A 105 6.79 10.85 0.15
C GLY A 105 5.64 11.57 0.84
N ILE A 106 5.97 12.39 1.85
CA ILE A 106 4.95 13.16 2.58
C ILE A 106 4.23 14.16 1.67
N MET A 107 4.93 14.76 0.71
CA MET A 107 4.32 15.73 -0.21
C MET A 107 3.33 15.07 -1.17
N ALA A 108 3.54 13.79 -1.49
CA ALA A 108 2.62 13.01 -2.31
C ALA A 108 1.39 12.51 -1.52
N LEU A 109 1.55 12.21 -0.22
CA LEU A 109 0.53 11.53 0.59
C LEU A 109 -0.26 12.46 1.52
N CYS A 110 0.31 13.59 1.95
CA CYS A 110 -0.36 14.63 2.73
C CYS A 110 -0.42 15.98 1.95
N PRO A 111 -0.99 16.03 0.73
CA PRO A 111 -1.00 17.26 -0.05
C PRO A 111 -1.81 18.36 0.64
N GLY A 112 -1.23 19.55 0.76
CA GLY A 112 -1.88 20.71 1.38
C GLY A 112 -1.88 20.71 2.92
N SER A 113 -1.40 19.66 3.58
CA SER A 113 -1.43 19.59 5.05
C SER A 113 -0.38 20.51 5.67
N ARG A 114 -0.75 21.31 6.67
CA ARG A 114 0.20 22.18 7.41
C ARG A 114 0.89 21.46 8.56
N ASP A 115 0.28 20.42 9.10
CA ASP A 115 0.83 19.61 10.19
C ASP A 115 0.91 18.14 9.75
N VAL A 116 2.10 17.55 9.81
CA VAL A 116 2.36 16.17 9.39
C VAL A 116 3.31 15.47 10.36
N ARG A 117 2.97 14.23 10.67
CA ARG A 117 3.84 13.26 11.36
C ARG A 117 3.90 11.98 10.52
N ALA A 118 5.10 11.56 10.13
CA ALA A 118 5.31 10.44 9.23
C ALA A 118 6.48 9.59 9.72
N ALA A 119 6.23 8.30 9.94
CA ALA A 119 7.26 7.32 10.26
C ALA A 119 7.50 6.39 9.07
N TYR A 120 8.75 6.05 8.83
CA TYR A 120 9.22 5.15 7.78
C TYR A 120 9.97 4.00 8.42
N ASP A 121 10.42 3.03 7.62
CA ASP A 121 11.23 1.94 8.14
C ASP A 121 12.52 2.45 8.78
N ALA A 122 13.30 3.30 8.09
CA ALA A 122 14.61 3.75 8.58
C ALA A 122 14.64 5.16 9.21
N CYS A 123 13.57 5.96 9.12
CA CYS A 123 13.56 7.32 9.64
C CYS A 123 12.16 7.83 10.02
N ILE A 124 12.12 8.99 10.69
CA ILE A 124 10.90 9.74 10.98
C ILE A 124 11.03 11.15 10.41
N LEU A 125 9.94 11.70 9.88
CA LEU A 125 9.83 13.07 9.40
C LEU A 125 8.57 13.73 9.98
N ARG A 126 8.71 14.93 10.52
CA ARG A 126 7.60 15.77 11.00
C ARG A 126 7.72 17.20 10.49
N TYR A 127 6.59 17.85 10.23
CA TYR A 127 6.55 19.30 10.06
C TYR A 127 5.26 19.91 10.60
N SER A 128 5.32 21.15 11.09
CA SER A 128 4.16 21.84 11.68
C SER A 128 4.36 23.36 11.63
N PRO A 129 3.29 24.18 11.60
CA PRO A 129 3.37 25.63 11.79
C PRO A 129 3.66 26.02 13.25
N VAL A 130 3.52 25.09 14.19
CA VAL A 130 3.75 25.34 15.61
C VAL A 130 5.17 24.91 15.99
N SER A 131 5.81 25.72 16.84
CA SER A 131 7.14 25.56 17.48
C SER A 131 7.57 24.10 17.68
N PRO A 132 8.88 23.77 17.58
CA PRO A 132 9.34 22.46 17.15
C PRO A 132 9.02 21.42 18.21
N PHE A 133 7.90 20.71 18.02
CA PHE A 133 7.47 19.52 18.77
C PHE A 133 7.52 19.81 20.27
N ALA A 134 6.44 20.43 20.77
CA ALA A 134 6.19 20.70 22.20
C ALA A 134 7.02 19.77 23.06
N SER A 135 7.84 20.28 23.97
CA SER A 135 8.85 19.52 24.73
C SER A 135 8.38 18.19 25.35
N THR A 136 7.07 17.96 25.35
CA THR A 136 6.33 16.72 25.53
C THR A 136 6.51 15.68 24.39
N ALA A 137 6.92 14.47 24.73
CA ALA A 137 7.00 13.37 23.78
C ALA A 137 5.63 12.95 23.20
N ASP A 138 5.61 12.71 21.89
CA ASP A 138 4.48 12.15 21.15
C ASP A 138 4.49 10.61 21.24
N LEU A 139 3.52 10.06 21.97
CA LEU A 139 3.44 8.63 22.28
C LEU A 139 2.66 7.82 21.24
N GLU A 140 2.15 8.46 20.18
CA GLU A 140 1.38 7.76 19.16
C GLU A 140 2.30 6.79 18.39
N ILE A 141 1.85 5.54 18.24
CA ILE A 141 2.59 4.43 17.63
C ILE A 141 2.00 4.18 16.24
N PRO A 142 2.61 4.71 15.17
CA PRO A 142 2.18 4.43 13.80
C PRO A 142 2.34 2.94 13.43
N PHE A 143 3.37 2.26 13.93
CA PHE A 143 3.57 0.83 13.69
C PHE A 143 4.58 0.17 14.64
N TYR A 144 4.59 -1.17 14.62
CA TYR A 144 5.55 -2.02 15.31
C TYR A 144 5.97 -3.19 14.40
N VAL A 145 7.12 -3.78 14.68
CA VAL A 145 7.71 -4.88 13.92
C VAL A 145 7.90 -6.08 14.85
N LYS A 146 7.52 -7.27 14.40
CA LYS A 146 7.66 -8.55 15.13
C LYS A 146 8.84 -9.33 14.56
N TYR A 147 9.73 -9.82 15.42
CA TYR A 147 10.84 -10.68 15.02
C TYR A 147 10.61 -12.11 15.52
N THR A 148 10.58 -13.07 14.61
CA THR A 148 10.40 -14.49 14.93
C THR A 148 11.53 -15.31 14.29
N ALA A 149 12.27 -16.02 15.13
CA ALA A 149 13.26 -17.01 14.72
C ALA A 149 12.79 -18.41 15.18
N PRO A 150 13.33 -19.52 14.62
CA PRO A 150 12.96 -20.89 14.99
C PRO A 150 13.55 -21.31 16.35
N ILE A 151 13.41 -20.45 17.35
CA ILE A 151 13.85 -20.64 18.73
C ILE A 151 12.59 -20.69 19.58
N LEU A 152 12.45 -21.74 20.39
CA LEU A 152 11.36 -21.82 21.34
C LEU A 152 11.61 -20.82 22.47
N VAL A 153 10.84 -19.73 22.49
CA VAL A 153 10.93 -18.69 23.51
C VAL A 153 10.02 -19.05 24.68
N ASP A 154 10.58 -19.14 25.89
CA ASP A 154 9.78 -19.08 27.12
C ASP A 154 9.41 -17.60 27.37
N PRO A 155 8.13 -17.21 27.28
CA PRO A 155 7.68 -15.83 27.45
C PRO A 155 8.06 -15.23 28.81
N VAL A 156 8.03 -16.06 29.86
CA VAL A 156 8.32 -15.62 31.22
C VAL A 156 9.82 -15.42 31.40
N ALA A 157 10.64 -16.35 30.89
CA ALA A 157 12.09 -16.16 30.87
C ALA A 157 12.50 -14.96 30.01
N MET A 158 11.82 -14.74 28.89
CA MET A 158 12.12 -13.65 27.96
C MET A 158 11.81 -12.31 28.61
N ALA A 159 10.63 -12.17 29.24
CA ALA A 159 10.27 -11.01 30.04
C ALA A 159 11.25 -10.74 31.18
N ARG A 160 11.73 -11.78 31.89
CA ARG A 160 12.76 -11.62 32.94
C ARG A 160 14.09 -11.10 32.38
N ALA A 161 14.42 -11.43 31.14
CA ALA A 161 15.66 -10.98 30.50
C ALA A 161 15.53 -9.56 29.93
N TRP A 162 14.53 -9.29 29.08
CA TRP A 162 14.46 -8.00 28.39
C TRP A 162 13.93 -6.87 29.27
N LEU A 163 13.06 -7.13 30.26
CA LEU A 163 12.43 -6.05 31.05
C LEU A 163 13.48 -5.23 31.84
N PRO A 164 14.43 -5.82 32.59
CA PRO A 164 15.49 -5.07 33.25
C PRO A 164 16.43 -4.40 32.26
N LEU A 165 16.75 -5.08 31.14
CA LEU A 165 17.60 -4.52 30.08
C LEU A 165 16.98 -3.25 29.51
N MET A 166 15.72 -3.28 29.10
CA MET A 166 15.05 -2.13 28.48
C MET A 166 14.80 -0.99 29.47
N ALA A 167 14.61 -1.29 30.75
CA ALA A 167 14.53 -0.27 31.80
C ALA A 167 15.87 0.45 32.00
N ASP A 168 16.98 -0.29 32.03
CA ASP A 168 18.33 0.28 32.12
C ASP A 168 18.68 1.12 30.88
N LEU A 169 18.43 0.57 29.68
CA LEU A 169 18.63 1.30 28.42
C LEU A 169 17.76 2.56 28.32
N THR A 170 16.55 2.55 28.89
CA THR A 170 15.71 3.74 28.98
C THR A 170 16.37 4.85 29.79
N GLY A 171 16.94 4.51 30.95
CA GLY A 171 17.69 5.45 31.79
C GLY A 171 18.94 5.99 31.09
N GLN A 172 19.71 5.11 30.45
CA GLN A 172 20.92 5.49 29.72
C GLN A 172 20.61 6.37 28.51
N ALA A 173 19.61 6.02 27.71
CA ALA A 173 19.19 6.82 26.56
C ALA A 173 18.74 8.22 27.00
N ALA A 174 17.95 8.33 28.07
CA ALA A 174 17.51 9.59 28.65
C ALA A 174 18.67 10.44 29.24
N GLY A 175 19.75 9.80 29.70
CA GLY A 175 20.96 10.48 30.17
C GLY A 175 21.93 10.89 29.06
N SER A 176 21.86 10.26 27.89
CA SER A 176 22.79 10.48 26.78
C SER A 176 22.44 11.70 25.91
N LEU A 177 23.47 12.34 25.33
CA LEU A 177 23.30 13.41 24.33
C LEU A 177 22.73 12.88 23.00
N ALA A 178 23.10 11.66 22.61
CA ALA A 178 22.57 11.00 21.41
C ALA A 178 21.09 10.60 21.57
N ARG A 179 20.54 10.68 22.79
CA ARG A 179 19.21 10.19 23.17
C ARG A 179 18.99 8.73 22.82
N ALA A 180 20.04 7.92 22.89
CA ALA A 180 19.98 6.52 22.56
C ALA A 180 20.99 5.70 23.34
N ALA A 181 20.64 4.44 23.61
CA ALA A 181 21.48 3.47 24.30
C ALA A 181 21.18 2.07 23.79
N SER A 182 22.19 1.22 23.76
CA SER A 182 22.05 -0.19 23.40
C SER A 182 22.86 -1.07 24.34
N GLY A 183 22.47 -2.33 24.44
CA GLY A 183 23.11 -3.27 25.35
C GLY A 183 22.61 -4.69 25.14
N SER A 184 23.13 -5.62 25.94
CA SER A 184 22.66 -7.00 25.92
C SER A 184 22.74 -7.66 27.29
N THR A 185 21.89 -8.65 27.50
CA THR A 185 21.87 -9.49 28.71
C THR A 185 21.76 -10.96 28.34
N PRO A 186 22.30 -11.90 29.15
CA PRO A 186 22.06 -13.32 28.95
C PRO A 186 20.56 -13.66 28.99
N TYR A 187 20.10 -14.45 28.03
CA TYR A 187 18.77 -15.05 28.04
C TYR A 187 18.83 -16.45 28.65
N ASP A 188 19.75 -17.27 28.14
CA ASP A 188 20.09 -18.60 28.65
C ASP A 188 21.60 -18.87 28.48
N ALA A 189 22.02 -20.14 28.55
CA ALA A 189 23.43 -20.52 28.39
C ALA A 189 23.99 -20.28 26.97
N SER A 190 23.13 -20.18 25.95
CA SER A 190 23.49 -20.12 24.53
C SER A 190 23.14 -18.78 23.88
N TRP A 191 22.15 -18.06 24.40
CA TRP A 191 21.54 -16.91 23.75
C TRP A 191 21.57 -15.66 24.62
N ARG A 192 21.63 -14.52 23.95
CA ARG A 192 21.56 -13.18 24.57
C ARG A 192 20.42 -12.40 23.95
N VAL A 193 19.75 -11.61 24.78
CA VAL A 193 18.84 -10.56 24.32
C VAL A 193 19.64 -9.30 24.12
N PHE A 194 19.50 -8.69 22.95
CA PHE A 194 20.02 -7.37 22.63
C PHE A 194 18.87 -6.38 22.66
N GLY A 195 19.16 -5.15 23.09
CA GLY A 195 18.17 -4.08 23.21
C GLY A 195 18.73 -2.75 22.71
N LEU A 196 17.83 -1.90 22.22
CA LEU A 196 18.06 -0.53 21.79
C LEU A 196 16.88 0.33 22.26
N ALA A 197 17.20 1.48 22.83
CA ALA A 197 16.24 2.52 23.18
C ALA A 197 16.72 3.85 22.57
N GLN A 198 15.85 4.57 21.87
CA GLN A 198 16.17 5.83 21.19
C GLN A 198 15.01 6.83 21.28
N CYS A 199 15.30 8.10 21.53
CA CYS A 199 14.34 9.20 21.45
C CYS A 199 14.76 10.21 20.38
N THR A 200 13.83 11.06 19.95
CA THR A 200 14.20 12.24 19.16
C THR A 200 15.08 13.17 19.99
N ARG A 201 16.17 13.68 19.39
CA ARG A 201 17.22 14.40 20.13
C ARG A 201 16.77 15.74 20.73
N ASN A 202 15.61 16.26 20.34
CA ASN A 202 15.00 17.45 20.91
C ASN A 202 14.34 17.25 22.28
N LEU A 203 14.09 16.00 22.69
CA LEU A 203 13.46 15.75 23.99
C LEU A 203 14.44 15.97 25.14
N ASN A 204 13.92 16.47 26.25
CA ASN A 204 14.63 16.48 27.52
C ASN A 204 14.67 15.05 28.12
N ALA A 205 15.46 14.86 29.17
CA ALA A 205 15.66 13.54 29.78
C ALA A 205 14.36 12.95 30.33
N SER A 206 13.51 13.76 30.98
CA SER A 206 12.25 13.29 31.55
C SER A 206 11.27 12.82 30.48
N GLU A 207 11.17 13.55 29.37
CA GLU A 207 10.24 13.25 28.28
C GLU A 207 10.73 12.09 27.41
N CYS A 208 12.04 11.96 27.22
CA CYS A 208 12.62 10.77 26.62
C CYS A 208 12.35 9.52 27.48
N SER A 209 12.60 9.60 28.79
CA SER A 209 12.31 8.50 29.72
C SER A 209 10.83 8.13 29.75
N ARG A 210 9.93 9.12 29.79
CA ARG A 210 8.47 8.92 29.74
C ARG A 210 8.05 8.22 28.45
N CYS A 211 8.60 8.65 27.31
CA CYS A 211 8.29 8.05 26.01
C CYS A 211 8.74 6.60 25.93
N LEU A 212 10.01 6.34 26.24
CA LEU A 212 10.58 5.00 26.20
C LEU A 212 9.88 4.06 27.18
N SER A 213 9.62 4.50 28.42
CA SER A 213 8.89 3.71 29.41
C SER A 213 7.49 3.35 28.93
N SER A 214 6.80 4.27 28.23
CA SER A 214 5.51 3.99 27.63
C SER A 214 5.57 2.92 26.53
N LEU A 215 6.66 2.85 25.75
CA LEU A 215 6.82 1.81 24.73
C LEU A 215 7.25 0.48 25.35
N VAL A 216 8.17 0.50 26.32
CA VAL A 216 8.60 -0.67 27.10
C VAL A 216 7.40 -1.34 27.76
N GLY A 217 6.46 -0.57 28.32
CA GLY A 217 5.22 -1.09 28.90
C GLY A 217 4.28 -1.80 27.92
N LYS A 218 4.39 -1.51 26.61
CA LYS A 218 3.58 -2.15 25.56
C LYS A 218 4.20 -3.44 25.01
N LEU A 219 5.49 -3.68 25.28
CA LEU A 219 6.19 -4.86 24.75
C LEU A 219 5.53 -6.20 25.16
N PRO A 220 5.04 -6.41 26.39
CA PRO A 220 4.39 -7.68 26.77
C PRO A 220 3.06 -7.93 26.03
N GLU A 221 2.33 -6.87 25.70
CA GLU A 221 1.06 -6.96 24.97
C GLU A 221 1.31 -7.25 23.49
N LEU A 222 2.31 -6.59 22.90
CA LEU A 222 2.62 -6.67 21.49
C LEU A 222 3.42 -7.92 21.11
N PHE A 223 4.27 -8.39 22.03
CA PHE A 223 5.23 -9.48 21.82
C PHE A 223 5.17 -10.48 22.98
N GLN A 224 4.49 -11.60 22.75
CA GLN A 224 4.28 -12.64 23.76
C GLN A 224 5.17 -13.85 23.51
N ASN A 225 5.30 -14.27 22.24
CA ASN A 225 5.99 -15.50 21.84
C ASN A 225 7.10 -15.24 20.82
N GLU A 226 7.31 -13.97 20.48
CA GLU A 226 8.29 -13.51 19.52
C GLU A 226 9.71 -13.52 20.12
N THR A 227 10.71 -13.78 19.29
CA THR A 227 12.13 -13.69 19.68
C THR A 227 12.60 -12.25 19.84
N GLY A 228 11.78 -11.29 19.43
CA GLY A 228 12.03 -9.86 19.55
C GLY A 228 10.90 -9.03 18.98
N GLY A 229 11.01 -7.72 19.18
CA GLY A 229 10.13 -6.75 18.55
C GLY A 229 10.67 -5.33 18.61
N ALA A 230 10.17 -4.51 17.70
CA ALA A 230 10.46 -3.09 17.61
C ALA A 230 9.15 -2.28 17.65
N VAL A 231 9.09 -1.23 18.47
CA VAL A 231 7.92 -0.33 18.57
C VAL A 231 8.36 1.08 18.24
N LYS A 232 7.75 1.69 17.23
CA LYS A 232 8.14 3.00 16.69
C LYS A 232 7.02 4.01 16.96
N ALA A 233 7.27 4.96 17.84
CA ALA A 233 6.42 6.14 18.07
C ALA A 233 6.98 7.39 17.39
N TYR A 234 6.20 8.47 17.33
CA TYR A 234 6.64 9.71 16.68
C TYR A 234 7.72 10.51 17.45
N SER A 235 8.07 10.07 18.66
CA SER A 235 9.10 10.70 19.49
C SER A 235 10.12 9.73 20.09
N CYS A 236 9.87 8.41 20.04
CA CYS A 236 10.80 7.42 20.56
C CYS A 236 10.61 6.05 19.92
N TYR A 237 11.60 5.20 20.15
CA TYR A 237 11.79 3.92 19.50
C TYR A 237 12.42 2.94 20.50
N VAL A 238 11.87 1.73 20.56
CA VAL A 238 12.47 0.62 21.30
C VAL A 238 12.55 -0.62 20.42
N HIS A 239 13.64 -1.37 20.53
CA HIS A 239 13.84 -2.64 19.85
C HIS A 239 14.56 -3.60 20.80
N TYR A 240 14.04 -4.82 20.94
CA TYR A 240 14.79 -5.92 21.51
C TYR A 240 14.68 -7.16 20.64
N GLN A 241 15.70 -8.01 20.63
CA GLN A 241 15.63 -9.34 20.03
C GLN A 241 16.69 -10.28 20.59
N ILE A 242 16.46 -11.59 20.40
CA ILE A 242 17.50 -12.61 20.59
C ILE A 242 18.47 -12.53 19.42
N GLY A 243 19.76 -12.42 19.73
CA GLY A 243 20.83 -12.29 18.76
C GLY A 243 21.15 -10.83 18.39
N PRO A 244 22.39 -10.57 17.94
CA PRO A 244 22.84 -9.21 17.66
C PRO A 244 22.11 -8.61 16.44
N PHE A 245 21.95 -7.29 16.45
CA PHE A 245 21.59 -6.49 15.28
C PHE A 245 22.58 -5.33 15.16
N GLU A 246 22.75 -4.81 13.94
CA GLU A 246 23.64 -3.68 13.71
C GLU A 246 23.05 -2.40 14.31
N ILE A 247 23.91 -1.61 14.95
CA ILE A 247 23.53 -0.36 15.59
C ILE A 247 24.53 0.72 15.16
N THR A 248 24.04 1.72 14.45
CA THR A 248 24.76 2.90 13.97
C THR A 248 24.52 4.08 14.89
N LEU A 249 24.96 3.96 16.15
CA LEU A 249 24.99 5.11 17.05
C LEU A 249 26.22 5.98 16.75
N PRO A 250 26.08 7.31 16.68
CA PRO A 250 27.26 8.17 16.72
C PRO A 250 28.00 7.91 18.04
N PRO A 251 29.35 7.82 18.03
CA PRO A 251 30.13 7.56 19.23
C PRO A 251 29.85 8.64 20.27
N ALA A 252 29.76 8.25 21.55
CA ALA A 252 29.65 9.18 22.66
C ALA A 252 30.88 10.09 22.67
N SER A 253 30.76 11.30 22.10
CA SER A 253 31.82 12.30 22.21
C SER A 253 31.92 12.71 23.67
N GLU A 254 33.03 12.35 24.34
CA GLU A 254 33.40 12.95 25.61
C GLU A 254 33.42 14.48 25.46
N PRO A 255 32.90 15.24 26.44
CA PRO A 255 32.88 16.69 26.36
C PRO A 255 34.33 17.21 26.35
N PRO A 256 34.68 18.16 25.46
CA PRO A 256 35.99 18.79 25.51
C PRO A 256 36.13 19.57 26.83
N PRO A 257 37.37 19.69 27.37
CA PRO A 257 37.59 20.30 28.66
C PRO A 257 37.11 21.75 28.68
N GLN A 258 36.30 22.08 29.70
CA GLN A 258 35.72 23.40 29.93
C GLN A 258 36.81 24.47 30.04
N SER A 259 36.78 25.47 29.16
CA SER A 259 37.39 26.78 29.40
C SER A 259 36.30 27.80 29.74
N SER A 260 36.44 28.41 30.92
CA SER A 260 35.55 29.38 31.56
C SER A 260 35.30 30.69 30.77
N PRO A 261 34.21 31.43 31.07
CA PRO A 261 33.68 32.50 30.21
C PRO A 261 34.23 33.89 30.52
N LYS A 262 34.21 34.78 29.52
CA LYS A 262 34.19 36.24 29.71
C LYS A 262 33.14 36.91 28.79
N PRO A 263 32.52 38.03 29.22
CA PRO A 263 31.25 38.49 28.67
C PRO A 263 31.40 39.68 27.71
N GLY A 264 30.42 39.82 26.81
CA GLY A 264 29.95 41.12 26.32
C GLY A 264 29.90 41.30 24.80
N GLY A 265 28.74 41.79 24.32
CA GLY A 265 28.70 42.73 23.18
C GLY A 265 28.07 42.27 21.86
N GLN A 266 26.78 42.58 21.70
CA GLN A 266 26.06 43.13 20.53
C GLN A 266 26.36 42.73 19.06
N SER A 267 25.23 42.50 18.36
CA SER A 267 24.83 42.84 16.97
C SER A 267 25.58 42.28 15.74
N LEU A 268 24.79 41.55 14.93
CA LEU A 268 24.70 41.57 13.46
C LEU A 268 25.84 42.25 12.68
N GLN A 269 26.55 41.47 11.85
CA GLN A 269 26.81 41.84 10.44
C GLN A 269 27.23 40.63 9.60
N VAL A 270 26.61 40.56 8.42
CA VAL A 270 26.94 39.70 7.29
C VAL A 270 28.32 40.07 6.75
N TRP A 271 29.14 39.05 6.46
CA TRP A 271 30.40 39.20 5.72
C TRP A 271 30.44 38.13 4.63
N GLU A 272 30.18 38.58 3.40
CA GLU A 272 30.61 37.88 2.19
C GLU A 272 32.14 37.93 2.13
N ALA A 273 32.77 36.76 1.94
CA ALA A 273 34.18 36.69 1.61
C ALA A 273 34.37 35.90 0.31
N SER A 274 34.45 36.67 -0.78
CA SER A 274 35.11 36.28 -2.02
C SER A 274 36.61 36.06 -1.76
N SER A 275 37.19 34.98 -2.27
CA SER A 275 38.61 35.00 -2.63
C SER A 275 38.91 34.11 -3.83
N SER A 276 39.57 34.73 -4.80
CA SER A 276 39.97 34.17 -6.08
C SER A 276 41.48 33.88 -6.13
N SER A 277 41.82 33.00 -7.08
CA SER A 277 43.11 32.86 -7.81
C SER A 277 43.99 31.70 -7.33
N ARG A 278 44.02 30.60 -8.10
CA ARG A 278 44.83 30.30 -9.30
C ARG A 278 46.27 29.94 -8.98
N THR A 279 46.60 28.65 -9.13
CA THR A 279 47.90 28.21 -9.64
C THR A 279 47.68 27.03 -10.60
N ARG A 280 48.05 27.24 -11.88
CA ARG A 280 48.24 26.17 -12.90
C ARG A 280 49.61 25.49 -12.59
N LEU A 281 49.92 24.25 -12.97
CA LEU A 281 50.07 23.75 -14.34
C LEU A 281 50.57 22.26 -14.29
N LEU A 282 50.14 21.46 -15.28
CA LEU A 282 50.70 20.19 -15.87
C LEU A 282 50.72 18.87 -15.09
N ILE A 283 49.96 17.86 -15.55
CA ILE A 283 50.43 16.73 -16.39
C ILE A 283 49.27 16.32 -17.33
N GLY A 284 49.52 16.29 -18.64
CA GLY A 284 48.61 15.75 -19.64
C GLY A 284 48.98 14.32 -20.07
N SER A 285 48.10 13.74 -20.89
CA SER A 285 48.25 12.50 -21.67
C SER A 285 47.64 11.21 -21.10
N SER A 286 46.34 11.03 -21.34
CA SER A 286 45.70 9.70 -21.56
C SER A 286 44.20 9.73 -21.93
N ILE A 287 43.52 10.88 -21.89
CA ILE A 287 42.06 10.93 -22.12
C ILE A 287 41.68 11.22 -23.59
N GLY A 288 42.57 11.83 -24.38
CA GLY A 288 42.27 12.25 -25.75
C GLY A 288 42.11 11.11 -26.77
N THR A 289 42.76 9.96 -26.55
CA THR A 289 42.74 8.84 -27.51
C THR A 289 41.46 8.01 -27.40
N VAL A 290 40.91 7.85 -26.20
CA VAL A 290 39.68 7.09 -25.96
C VAL A 290 38.46 7.83 -26.49
N SER A 291 38.37 9.14 -26.26
CA SER A 291 37.26 9.96 -26.78
C SER A 291 37.26 10.02 -28.30
N PHE A 292 38.44 10.07 -28.94
CA PHE A 292 38.52 10.07 -30.40
C PHE A 292 38.13 8.71 -31.01
N LEU A 293 38.53 7.60 -30.39
CA LEU A 293 38.16 6.26 -30.83
C LEU A 293 36.65 5.99 -30.70
N ILE A 294 36.01 6.44 -29.63
CA ILE A 294 34.56 6.28 -29.42
C ILE A 294 33.78 7.06 -30.50
N ILE A 295 34.21 8.28 -30.83
CA ILE A 295 33.59 9.08 -31.89
C ILE A 295 33.78 8.40 -33.26
N LEU A 296 34.97 7.84 -33.53
CA LEU A 296 35.26 7.20 -34.81
C LEU A 296 34.42 5.92 -35.01
N VAL A 297 34.23 5.12 -33.95
CA VAL A 297 33.37 3.93 -33.98
C VAL A 297 31.90 4.32 -34.13
N GLY A 298 31.43 5.36 -33.43
CA GLY A 298 30.07 5.87 -33.57
C GLY A 298 29.75 6.35 -34.99
N VAL A 299 30.70 7.04 -35.62
CA VAL A 299 30.58 7.46 -37.03
C VAL A 299 30.60 6.26 -37.96
N LEU A 300 31.46 5.26 -37.72
CA LEU A 300 31.52 4.05 -38.55
C LEU A 300 30.21 3.23 -38.46
N VAL A 301 29.66 3.07 -37.26
CA VAL A 301 28.36 2.41 -37.04
C VAL A 301 27.23 3.17 -37.72
N CYS A 302 27.21 4.51 -37.62
CA CYS A 302 26.21 5.34 -38.29
C CYS A 302 26.30 5.23 -39.82
N LEU A 303 27.52 5.16 -40.38
CA LEU A 303 27.73 4.97 -41.83
C LEU A 303 27.35 3.56 -42.29
N LEU A 304 27.56 2.52 -41.48
CA LEU A 304 27.16 1.14 -41.79
C LEU A 304 25.63 0.96 -41.72
N VAL A 305 24.96 1.59 -40.75
CA VAL A 305 23.49 1.61 -40.66
C VAL A 305 22.89 2.38 -41.83
N ARG A 306 23.47 3.53 -42.20
CA ARG A 306 23.06 4.30 -43.40
C ARG A 306 23.34 3.57 -44.71
N ARG A 307 24.37 2.73 -44.77
CA ARG A 307 24.64 1.87 -45.93
C ARG A 307 23.68 0.68 -46.03
N ARG A 308 23.22 0.12 -44.89
CA ARG A 308 22.18 -0.92 -44.86
C ARG A 308 20.79 -0.39 -45.22
N GLN A 309 20.50 0.89 -44.99
CA GLN A 309 19.25 1.53 -45.42
C GLN A 309 19.23 1.95 -46.90
N LYS A 310 20.35 1.85 -47.64
CA LYS A 310 20.48 2.34 -49.03
C LYS A 310 20.59 1.26 -50.13
N HIS A 311 20.38 -0.02 -49.82
CA HIS A 311 20.21 -1.06 -50.85
C HIS A 311 18.82 -1.72 -50.76
N PRO A 312 17.85 -1.29 -51.59
CA PRO A 312 16.63 -2.04 -51.83
C PRO A 312 16.84 -2.99 -53.02
N ILE A 313 16.59 -4.30 -52.82
CA ILE A 313 16.32 -5.23 -53.93
C ILE A 313 14.82 -5.53 -53.92
N THR A 314 14.19 -4.90 -54.90
CA THR A 314 12.93 -5.16 -55.62
C THR A 314 12.28 -6.54 -55.47
N ALA A 315 10.99 -6.58 -55.13
CA ALA A 315 9.91 -7.08 -56.01
C ALA A 315 8.48 -6.94 -55.40
N ASN A 316 7.67 -6.06 -56.02
CA ASN A 316 6.21 -6.09 -56.29
C ASN A 316 5.18 -6.46 -55.18
N LYS A 317 4.01 -5.79 -55.03
CA LYS A 317 3.34 -4.72 -55.78
C LYS A 317 2.11 -4.22 -54.99
N GLN A 318 1.84 -2.92 -55.10
CA GLN A 318 0.54 -2.20 -55.00
C GLN A 318 -0.15 -2.15 -53.61
N ALA A 319 -0.57 -1.00 -53.06
CA ALA A 319 -0.69 0.37 -53.57
C ALA A 319 -0.71 1.39 -52.40
N LYS A 320 -0.07 2.55 -52.63
CA LYS A 320 -0.42 3.94 -52.21
C LYS A 320 -1.31 4.08 -50.94
N GLY A 321 -0.96 4.78 -49.87
CA GLY A 321 0.09 5.76 -49.57
C GLY A 321 -0.42 6.65 -48.42
N GLN A 322 0.52 7.33 -47.74
CA GLN A 322 0.38 8.35 -46.69
C GLN A 322 0.33 7.87 -45.21
N GLU A 323 1.42 8.19 -44.49
CA GLU A 323 1.53 8.20 -43.02
C GLU A 323 0.59 9.25 -42.40
N PRO A 324 0.17 9.12 -41.12
CA PRO A 324 -0.32 10.26 -40.37
C PRO A 324 0.85 10.93 -39.61
N GLU A 325 1.11 12.17 -40.00
CA GLU A 325 1.81 13.19 -39.22
C GLU A 325 1.06 13.50 -37.91
N ASP A 326 1.81 14.09 -36.97
CA ASP A 326 1.36 14.67 -35.71
C ASP A 326 0.09 15.52 -35.85
N GLY A 327 -1.04 14.98 -35.37
CA GLY A 327 -2.34 15.63 -35.37
C GLY A 327 -2.68 16.24 -34.01
N LYS A 328 -2.52 17.56 -33.90
CA LYS A 328 -3.21 18.42 -32.93
C LYS A 328 -4.73 18.31 -33.20
N PHE A 329 -5.49 17.64 -32.34
CA PHE A 329 -6.94 17.51 -32.53
C PHE A 329 -7.67 18.71 -31.91
N SER A 330 -8.22 19.53 -32.82
CA SER A 330 -9.13 20.64 -32.58
C SER A 330 -10.50 20.14 -32.12
N ASP A 331 -11.13 20.89 -31.22
CA ASP A 331 -12.57 20.87 -31.00
C ASP A 331 -13.31 21.06 -32.33
N GLY A 332 -14.38 20.29 -32.52
CA GLY A 332 -15.28 20.38 -33.65
C GLY A 332 -16.51 19.50 -33.43
N ASP A 333 -17.57 20.09 -32.88
CA ASP A 333 -18.93 19.55 -32.95
C ASP A 333 -19.38 19.52 -34.42
N ASP A 334 -19.80 18.35 -34.93
CA ASP A 334 -20.81 18.29 -36.01
C ASP A 334 -21.60 16.96 -35.90
N PRO A 335 -22.94 16.96 -35.73
CA PRO A 335 -23.73 15.77 -35.47
C PRO A 335 -24.53 15.36 -36.72
N ALA A 336 -23.95 14.54 -37.60
CA ALA A 336 -24.73 13.87 -38.65
C ALA A 336 -23.93 12.74 -39.31
N MET A 337 -24.25 11.49 -38.93
CA MET A 337 -23.93 10.18 -39.57
C MET A 337 -23.28 9.14 -38.65
N GLU A 338 -23.85 8.87 -37.47
CA GLU A 338 -23.53 7.64 -36.70
C GLU A 338 -24.78 6.81 -36.33
N ASP A 339 -25.95 7.12 -36.91
CA ASP A 339 -27.24 6.57 -36.45
C ASP A 339 -27.68 5.25 -37.11
N ASP A 340 -26.79 4.41 -37.64
CA ASP A 340 -27.27 3.11 -38.19
C ASP A 340 -26.36 1.89 -38.03
N PHE A 341 -25.23 1.99 -37.31
CA PHE A 341 -24.38 0.81 -37.01
C PHE A 341 -23.82 0.72 -35.57
N GLU A 342 -24.27 1.56 -34.63
CA GLU A 342 -23.91 1.44 -33.19
C GLU A 342 -24.81 0.48 -32.38
N LYS A 343 -25.27 -0.62 -32.97
CA LYS A 343 -25.76 -1.79 -32.18
C LYS A 343 -24.59 -2.67 -31.72
N GLY A 344 -23.50 -2.04 -31.26
CA GLY A 344 -22.34 -2.74 -30.71
C GLY A 344 -22.70 -3.39 -29.38
N THR A 345 -22.40 -4.67 -29.21
CA THR A 345 -22.62 -5.49 -28.00
C THR A 345 -21.71 -5.10 -26.81
N GLY A 346 -21.20 -3.87 -26.77
CA GLY A 346 -20.21 -3.37 -25.81
C GLY A 346 -20.67 -2.09 -25.08
N PRO A 347 -19.93 -1.63 -24.06
CA PRO A 347 -20.27 -0.40 -23.35
C PRO A 347 -20.23 0.85 -24.25
N LYS A 348 -21.28 1.68 -24.20
CA LYS A 348 -21.42 2.91 -25.00
C LYS A 348 -20.52 4.05 -24.47
N ARG A 349 -19.97 4.88 -25.35
CA ARG A 349 -19.33 6.13 -24.96
C ARG A 349 -20.40 7.22 -24.81
N PHE A 350 -20.47 7.86 -23.64
CA PHE A 350 -21.39 8.96 -23.35
C PHE A 350 -20.66 10.30 -23.37
N ARG A 351 -21.34 11.38 -23.80
CA ARG A 351 -20.87 12.74 -23.55
C ARG A 351 -21.10 13.13 -22.09
N TYR A 352 -20.24 13.98 -21.55
CA TYR A 352 -20.39 14.50 -20.17
C TYR A 352 -21.76 15.15 -19.94
N VAL A 353 -22.23 15.97 -20.89
CA VAL A 353 -23.52 16.66 -20.81
C VAL A 353 -24.68 15.70 -20.65
N GLU A 354 -24.67 14.55 -21.33
CA GLU A 354 -25.73 13.54 -21.20
C GLU A 354 -25.80 13.00 -19.77
N LEU A 355 -24.64 12.67 -19.18
CA LEU A 355 -24.55 12.15 -17.82
C LEU A 355 -24.84 13.23 -16.77
N ALA A 356 -24.45 14.48 -17.03
CA ALA A 356 -24.79 15.61 -16.18
C ALA A 356 -26.32 15.83 -16.15
N ILE A 357 -27.00 15.82 -17.30
CA ILE A 357 -28.46 15.91 -17.36
C ILE A 357 -29.12 14.71 -16.64
N ALA A 358 -28.60 13.50 -16.85
CA ALA A 358 -29.14 12.28 -16.24
C ALA A 358 -29.08 12.30 -14.70
N THR A 359 -28.13 13.03 -14.12
CA THR A 359 -27.85 13.12 -12.68
C THR A 359 -28.24 14.46 -12.06
N ASP A 360 -28.93 15.32 -12.79
CA ASP A 360 -29.24 16.70 -12.37
C ASP A 360 -27.97 17.46 -11.93
N ASN A 361 -26.98 17.50 -12.83
CA ASN A 361 -25.64 18.05 -12.63
C ASN A 361 -24.89 17.46 -11.42
N PHE A 362 -25.03 16.14 -11.21
CA PHE A 362 -24.42 15.43 -10.09
C PHE A 362 -24.85 16.01 -8.73
N SER A 363 -26.14 16.29 -8.58
CA SER A 363 -26.70 16.83 -7.33
C SER A 363 -26.52 15.85 -6.17
N ASP A 364 -26.36 16.39 -4.96
CA ASP A 364 -26.22 15.58 -3.76
C ASP A 364 -27.47 14.73 -3.48
N GLU A 365 -28.66 15.15 -3.94
CA GLU A 365 -29.90 14.37 -3.86
C GLU A 365 -29.85 13.07 -4.66
N LYS A 366 -29.06 13.03 -5.73
CA LYS A 366 -28.87 11.84 -6.57
C LYS A 366 -27.69 10.99 -6.09
N LYS A 367 -26.94 11.40 -5.07
CA LYS A 367 -25.76 10.68 -4.61
C LYS A 367 -26.15 9.39 -3.90
N LEU A 368 -25.64 8.27 -4.39
CA LEU A 368 -25.83 6.93 -3.83
C LEU A 368 -24.75 6.59 -2.79
N GLY A 369 -23.56 7.14 -2.95
CA GLY A 369 -22.44 6.93 -2.05
C GLY A 369 -21.16 7.62 -2.51
N GLU A 370 -20.17 7.66 -1.64
CA GLU A 370 -18.83 8.21 -1.90
C GLU A 370 -17.79 7.35 -1.20
N GLY A 371 -16.67 7.12 -1.89
CA GLY A 371 -15.51 6.41 -1.34
C GLY A 371 -14.21 6.94 -1.94
N GLY A 372 -13.09 6.26 -1.62
CA GLY A 372 -11.74 6.67 -2.08
C GLY A 372 -11.56 6.74 -3.60
N PHE A 373 -12.51 6.18 -4.37
CA PHE A 373 -12.48 6.07 -5.83
C PHE A 373 -13.42 7.05 -6.54
N GLY A 374 -14.15 7.87 -5.78
CA GLY A 374 -15.08 8.85 -6.31
C GLY A 374 -16.50 8.75 -5.73
N SER A 375 -17.39 9.54 -6.30
CA SER A 375 -18.81 9.58 -5.93
C SER A 375 -19.66 8.83 -6.95
N VAL A 376 -20.69 8.12 -6.48
CA VAL A 376 -21.64 7.38 -7.32
C VAL A 376 -23.00 8.06 -7.25
N TYR A 377 -23.62 8.29 -8.40
CA TYR A 377 -24.90 8.99 -8.53
C TYR A 377 -25.94 8.12 -9.24
N ARG A 378 -27.20 8.21 -8.82
CA ARG A 378 -28.34 7.66 -9.56
C ARG A 378 -28.58 8.55 -10.77
N GLY A 379 -28.56 7.94 -11.95
CA GLY A 379 -28.87 8.61 -13.21
C GLY A 379 -30.09 8.01 -13.89
N TYR A 380 -30.74 8.80 -14.74
CA TYR A 380 -31.78 8.32 -15.65
C TYR A 380 -31.43 8.70 -17.09
N LEU A 381 -31.10 7.70 -17.90
CA LEU A 381 -30.82 7.87 -19.33
C LEU A 381 -32.13 7.90 -20.12
N LYS A 382 -32.55 9.10 -20.53
CA LYS A 382 -33.85 9.33 -21.18
C LYS A 382 -34.01 8.57 -22.50
N GLU A 383 -32.96 8.54 -23.33
CA GLU A 383 -33.00 7.90 -24.67
C GLU A 383 -33.25 6.40 -24.59
N SER A 384 -32.68 5.73 -23.58
CA SER A 384 -32.79 4.29 -23.38
C SER A 384 -33.82 3.90 -22.33
N ASN A 385 -34.54 4.86 -21.74
CA ASN A 385 -35.48 4.65 -20.62
C ASN A 385 -34.87 3.79 -19.49
N LEU A 386 -33.64 4.11 -19.07
CA LEU A 386 -32.85 3.24 -18.21
C LEU A 386 -32.33 3.98 -16.97
N GLU A 387 -32.59 3.40 -15.80
CA GLU A 387 -31.95 3.83 -14.55
C GLU A 387 -30.54 3.24 -14.43
N VAL A 388 -29.58 4.09 -14.04
CA VAL A 388 -28.16 3.75 -14.01
C VAL A 388 -27.48 4.25 -12.73
N ALA A 389 -26.35 3.66 -12.40
CA ALA A 389 -25.41 4.18 -11.42
C ALA A 389 -24.19 4.76 -12.14
N ILE A 390 -23.90 6.05 -11.91
CA ILE A 390 -22.81 6.78 -12.56
C ILE A 390 -21.71 7.06 -11.53
N LYS A 391 -20.60 6.32 -11.64
CA LYS A 391 -19.39 6.51 -10.82
C LYS A 391 -18.54 7.60 -11.45
N ARG A 392 -18.38 8.74 -10.77
CA ARG A 392 -17.52 9.86 -11.16
C ARG A 392 -16.20 9.78 -10.38
N VAL A 393 -15.11 9.56 -11.09
CA VAL A 393 -13.77 9.40 -10.49
C VAL A 393 -13.25 10.74 -9.99
N SER A 394 -12.67 10.78 -8.79
CA SER A 394 -12.17 12.00 -8.16
C SER A 394 -11.06 12.68 -9.00
N LYS A 395 -11.20 14.01 -9.18
CA LYS A 395 -10.21 14.83 -9.89
C LYS A 395 -8.87 14.80 -9.15
N GLY A 396 -7.77 14.61 -9.88
CA GLY A 396 -6.41 14.59 -9.33
C GLY A 396 -5.89 13.23 -8.85
N SER A 397 -6.75 12.20 -8.74
CA SER A 397 -6.31 10.85 -8.32
C SER A 397 -5.54 10.13 -9.44
N LYS A 398 -4.20 10.01 -9.31
CA LYS A 398 -3.37 9.17 -10.21
C LYS A 398 -3.81 7.70 -10.17
N GLN A 399 -4.27 7.23 -9.00
CA GLN A 399 -4.77 5.88 -8.80
C GLN A 399 -6.15 5.69 -9.46
N GLY A 400 -7.07 6.65 -9.29
CA GLY A 400 -8.39 6.60 -9.91
C GLY A 400 -8.34 6.57 -11.44
N LYS A 401 -7.35 7.21 -12.08
CA LYS A 401 -7.13 7.09 -13.53
C LYS A 401 -6.73 5.66 -13.95
N LYS A 402 -5.89 4.98 -13.15
CA LYS A 402 -5.48 3.60 -13.42
C LYS A 402 -6.64 2.63 -13.22
N GLU A 403 -7.47 2.86 -12.20
CA GLU A 403 -8.65 2.06 -11.93
C GLU A 403 -9.72 2.24 -12.99
N TYR A 404 -9.98 3.49 -13.41
CA TYR A 404 -10.84 3.76 -14.57
C TYR A 404 -10.37 2.99 -15.81
N ALA A 405 -9.08 3.08 -16.14
CA ALA A 405 -8.52 2.37 -17.29
C ALA A 405 -8.64 0.85 -17.14
N SER A 406 -8.41 0.32 -15.93
CA SER A 406 -8.57 -1.09 -15.59
C SER A 406 -10.01 -1.56 -15.77
N GLU A 407 -10.98 -0.83 -15.20
CA GLU A 407 -12.41 -1.12 -15.36
C GLU A 407 -12.80 -1.11 -16.84
N VAL A 408 -12.55 -0.02 -17.56
CA VAL A 408 -12.91 0.06 -18.99
C VAL A 408 -12.25 -1.06 -19.81
N THR A 409 -11.02 -1.46 -19.50
CA THR A 409 -10.32 -2.50 -20.28
C THR A 409 -10.81 -3.91 -19.95
N ILE A 410 -11.12 -4.19 -18.68
CA ILE A 410 -11.48 -5.54 -18.22
C ILE A 410 -12.99 -5.74 -18.27
N ILE A 411 -13.78 -4.93 -17.52
CA ILE A 411 -15.22 -5.17 -17.36
C ILE A 411 -16.02 -4.99 -18.66
N SER A 412 -15.48 -4.25 -19.65
CA SER A 412 -16.10 -4.11 -20.97
C SER A 412 -16.19 -5.41 -21.76
N ARG A 413 -15.33 -6.38 -21.46
CA ARG A 413 -15.24 -7.68 -22.16
C ARG A 413 -15.94 -8.81 -21.42
N LEU A 414 -16.30 -8.59 -20.16
CA LEU A 414 -16.88 -9.61 -19.29
C LEU A 414 -18.41 -9.54 -19.35
N ARG A 415 -19.06 -10.70 -19.48
CA ARG A 415 -20.52 -10.83 -19.47
C ARG A 415 -20.91 -12.04 -18.64
N HIS A 416 -21.45 -11.81 -17.46
CA HIS A 416 -21.92 -12.87 -16.57
C HIS A 416 -23.03 -12.35 -15.66
N ARG A 417 -24.04 -13.19 -15.37
CA ARG A 417 -25.24 -12.78 -14.60
C ARG A 417 -24.92 -12.28 -13.19
N ASN A 418 -23.80 -12.75 -12.60
CA ASN A 418 -23.34 -12.37 -11.26
C ASN A 418 -22.20 -11.34 -11.30
N LEU A 419 -22.02 -10.60 -12.41
CA LEU A 419 -21.14 -9.44 -12.48
C LEU A 419 -21.98 -8.18 -12.75
N VAL A 420 -21.60 -7.05 -12.14
CA VAL A 420 -22.28 -5.77 -12.39
C VAL A 420 -21.94 -5.31 -13.81
N GLN A 421 -22.97 -5.09 -14.61
CA GLN A 421 -22.80 -4.75 -16.01
C GLN A 421 -22.39 -3.29 -16.20
N LEU A 422 -21.23 -3.07 -16.84
CA LEU A 422 -20.86 -1.77 -17.39
C LEU A 422 -21.72 -1.49 -18.64
N ILE A 423 -22.50 -0.42 -18.58
CA ILE A 423 -23.35 0.09 -19.68
C ILE A 423 -22.55 1.02 -20.56
N GLY A 424 -21.65 1.82 -19.97
CA GLY A 424 -20.84 2.76 -20.74
C GLY A 424 -19.85 3.56 -19.92
N TRP A 425 -19.20 4.50 -20.57
CA TRP A 425 -18.13 5.31 -19.99
C TRP A 425 -18.09 6.70 -20.62
N CYS A 426 -17.51 7.65 -19.90
CA CYS A 426 -17.24 8.99 -20.39
C CYS A 426 -15.81 9.39 -20.05
N HIS A 427 -15.13 9.97 -21.04
CA HIS A 427 -13.80 10.57 -20.91
C HIS A 427 -13.74 11.84 -21.79
N GLY A 428 -13.57 12.99 -21.14
CA GLY A 428 -13.40 14.29 -21.80
C GLY A 428 -13.36 15.43 -20.78
N GLY A 429 -12.66 16.53 -21.08
CA GLY A 429 -12.65 17.73 -20.23
C GLY A 429 -12.08 17.54 -18.81
N GLY A 430 -11.26 16.50 -18.59
CA GLY A 430 -10.73 16.15 -17.26
C GLY A 430 -11.68 15.32 -16.38
N GLU A 431 -12.83 14.90 -16.92
CA GLU A 431 -13.82 14.07 -16.24
C GLU A 431 -13.69 12.61 -16.70
N LEU A 432 -13.76 11.69 -15.74
CA LEU A 432 -13.76 10.24 -15.97
C LEU A 432 -14.98 9.65 -15.26
N LEU A 433 -15.91 9.09 -16.03
CA LEU A 433 -17.14 8.50 -15.49
C LEU A 433 -17.39 7.11 -16.06
N LEU A 434 -17.97 6.26 -15.22
CA LEU A 434 -18.38 4.90 -15.56
C LEU A 434 -19.88 4.76 -15.28
N VAL A 435 -20.61 4.16 -16.20
CA VAL A 435 -22.06 4.00 -16.16
C VAL A 435 -22.37 2.52 -16.01
N TYR A 436 -22.98 2.16 -14.88
CA TYR A 436 -23.35 0.80 -14.50
C TYR A 436 -24.87 0.64 -14.45
N GLU A 437 -25.35 -0.59 -14.58
CA GLU A 437 -26.74 -0.91 -14.20
C GLU A 437 -27.01 -0.55 -12.73
N LEU A 438 -28.18 0.00 -12.44
CA LEU A 438 -28.55 0.37 -11.08
C LEU A 438 -28.87 -0.89 -10.26
N MET A 439 -28.29 -0.96 -9.06
CA MET A 439 -28.51 -2.04 -8.09
C MET A 439 -29.43 -1.55 -6.97
N PRO A 440 -30.75 -1.79 -7.06
CA PRO A 440 -31.74 -1.12 -6.22
C PRO A 440 -31.68 -1.53 -4.74
N LYS A 441 -31.07 -2.68 -4.43
CA LYS A 441 -30.85 -3.12 -3.04
C LYS A 441 -29.48 -2.72 -2.51
N GLY A 442 -28.66 -2.01 -3.27
CA GLY A 442 -27.34 -1.54 -2.81
C GLY A 442 -26.35 -2.68 -2.61
N SER A 443 -25.36 -2.46 -1.75
CA SER A 443 -24.25 -3.38 -1.48
C SER A 443 -24.53 -4.28 -0.27
N LEU A 444 -23.97 -5.49 -0.28
CA LEU A 444 -24.18 -6.53 0.73
C LEU A 444 -23.77 -6.09 2.15
N ASP A 445 -22.73 -5.28 2.28
CA ASP A 445 -22.28 -4.77 3.59
C ASP A 445 -23.36 -3.97 4.33
N THR A 446 -24.20 -3.24 3.60
CA THR A 446 -25.32 -2.48 4.21
C THR A 446 -26.37 -3.39 4.82
N HIS A 447 -26.54 -4.60 4.28
CA HIS A 447 -27.47 -5.61 4.80
C HIS A 447 -26.86 -6.48 5.89
N LEU A 448 -25.56 -6.77 5.81
CA LEU A 448 -24.87 -7.53 6.86
C LEU A 448 -24.66 -6.68 8.12
N TYR A 449 -24.31 -5.39 7.97
CA TYR A 449 -23.88 -4.51 9.05
C TYR A 449 -24.82 -3.34 9.32
N GLY A 450 -26.00 -3.34 8.71
CA GLY A 450 -27.02 -2.31 8.97
C GLY A 450 -27.32 -2.14 10.46
N GLY A 451 -27.75 -0.93 10.83
CA GLY A 451 -28.06 -0.59 12.23
C GLY A 451 -29.11 -1.52 12.86
N LYS A 452 -29.29 -1.45 14.18
CA LYS A 452 -30.12 -2.37 14.98
C LYS A 452 -31.57 -2.57 14.50
N ASN A 453 -32.08 -1.68 13.64
CA ASN A 453 -33.45 -1.72 13.10
C ASN A 453 -33.52 -2.15 11.62
N ALA A 454 -32.39 -2.50 11.00
CA ALA A 454 -32.37 -3.00 9.61
C ALA A 454 -32.90 -4.44 9.57
N ALA A 455 -33.71 -4.75 8.55
CA ALA A 455 -34.18 -6.12 8.32
C ALA A 455 -32.99 -7.05 8.10
N VAL A 456 -32.96 -8.15 8.85
CA VAL A 456 -31.92 -9.18 8.75
C VAL A 456 -32.13 -9.94 7.44
N LEU A 457 -31.08 -10.13 6.63
CA LEU A 457 -31.16 -11.00 5.46
C LEU A 457 -31.42 -12.45 5.89
N PRO A 458 -32.52 -13.08 5.43
CA PRO A 458 -32.81 -14.47 5.74
C PRO A 458 -31.75 -15.42 5.18
N TRP A 459 -31.54 -16.56 5.84
CA TRP A 459 -30.54 -17.54 5.42
C TRP A 459 -30.67 -18.01 3.96
N PRO A 460 -31.86 -18.35 3.43
CA PRO A 460 -31.98 -18.77 2.03
C PRO A 460 -31.44 -17.73 1.04
N VAL A 461 -31.64 -16.44 1.33
CA VAL A 461 -31.11 -15.34 0.51
C VAL A 461 -29.59 -15.25 0.63
N ARG A 462 -29.05 -15.41 1.85
CA ARG A 462 -27.60 -15.45 2.08
C ARG A 462 -26.92 -16.60 1.32
N HIS A 463 -27.55 -17.77 1.30
CA HIS A 463 -27.04 -18.93 0.58
C HIS A 463 -27.00 -18.68 -0.94
N GLU A 464 -28.05 -18.11 -1.53
CA GLU A 464 -28.05 -17.72 -2.95
C GLU A 464 -26.98 -16.68 -3.28
N ILE A 465 -26.71 -15.73 -2.36
CA ILE A 465 -25.62 -14.75 -2.50
C ILE A 465 -24.25 -15.46 -2.54
N VAL A 466 -24.01 -16.44 -1.66
CA VAL A 466 -22.77 -17.25 -1.64
C VAL A 466 -22.59 -17.98 -2.96
N LEU A 467 -23.64 -18.62 -3.48
CA LEU A 467 -23.59 -19.33 -4.76
C LEU A 467 -23.38 -18.38 -5.95
N GLY A 468 -24.02 -17.21 -5.94
CA GLY A 468 -23.85 -16.18 -6.95
C GLY A 468 -22.43 -15.62 -6.99
N LEU A 469 -21.85 -15.33 -5.83
CA LEU A 469 -20.45 -14.89 -5.70
C LEU A 469 -19.47 -15.97 -6.18
N GLY A 470 -19.71 -17.23 -5.80
CA GLY A 470 -18.91 -18.36 -6.27
C GLY A 470 -18.98 -18.53 -7.79
N SER A 471 -20.16 -18.36 -8.39
CA SER A 471 -20.35 -18.37 -9.85
C SER A 471 -19.59 -17.24 -10.54
N ALA A 472 -19.61 -16.03 -9.97
CA ALA A 472 -18.86 -14.89 -10.49
C ALA A 472 -17.35 -15.16 -10.49
N LEU A 473 -16.82 -15.63 -9.36
CA LEU A 473 -15.38 -15.85 -9.22
C LEU A 473 -14.89 -17.06 -10.06
N LEU A 474 -15.72 -18.10 -10.19
CA LEU A 474 -15.46 -19.22 -11.10
C LEU A 474 -15.29 -18.73 -12.55
N TYR A 475 -16.22 -17.88 -13.00
CA TYR A 475 -16.15 -17.28 -14.33
C TYR A 475 -14.85 -16.49 -14.53
N LEU A 476 -14.52 -15.59 -13.59
CA LEU A 476 -13.33 -14.74 -13.65
C LEU A 476 -12.02 -15.53 -13.66
N ASN A 477 -11.89 -16.53 -12.79
CA ASN A 477 -10.62 -17.24 -12.61
C ASN A 477 -10.41 -18.38 -13.62
N GLN A 478 -11.48 -18.99 -14.15
CA GLN A 478 -11.34 -20.26 -14.89
C GLN A 478 -12.11 -20.35 -16.21
N GLU A 479 -13.22 -19.63 -16.40
CA GLU A 479 -14.10 -19.85 -17.57
C GLU A 479 -13.97 -18.77 -18.64
N TRP A 480 -13.32 -17.64 -18.31
CA TRP A 480 -12.98 -16.61 -19.28
C TRP A 480 -11.62 -16.86 -19.98
N GLU A 481 -11.45 -16.25 -21.17
CA GLU A 481 -10.27 -16.40 -22.05
C GLU A 481 -8.93 -16.27 -21.31
N GLN A 482 -8.86 -15.35 -20.33
CA GLN A 482 -7.73 -15.15 -19.44
C GLN A 482 -8.23 -15.14 -18.00
N CYS A 483 -7.36 -15.51 -17.06
CA CYS A 483 -7.67 -15.39 -15.63
C CYS A 483 -7.74 -13.90 -15.26
N VAL A 484 -8.88 -13.49 -14.73
CA VAL A 484 -9.10 -12.16 -14.18
C VAL A 484 -8.97 -12.26 -12.66
N LEU A 485 -7.95 -11.62 -12.11
CA LEU A 485 -7.84 -11.41 -10.66
C LEU A 485 -8.61 -10.16 -10.28
N HIS A 486 -9.57 -10.27 -9.36
CA HIS A 486 -10.38 -9.15 -8.90
C HIS A 486 -9.65 -8.27 -7.89
N ARG A 487 -8.96 -8.88 -6.91
CA ARG A 487 -8.11 -8.23 -5.89
C ARG A 487 -8.82 -7.32 -4.87
N ASP A 488 -10.14 -7.23 -4.89
CA ASP A 488 -10.92 -6.43 -3.94
C ASP A 488 -12.30 -7.04 -3.68
N ILE A 489 -12.34 -8.35 -3.44
CA ILE A 489 -13.58 -9.06 -3.11
C ILE A 489 -13.92 -8.77 -1.65
N LYS A 490 -15.04 -8.08 -1.42
CA LYS A 490 -15.56 -7.69 -0.11
C LYS A 490 -17.06 -7.36 -0.20
N PRO A 491 -17.83 -7.34 0.90
CA PRO A 491 -19.27 -7.13 0.84
C PRO A 491 -19.69 -5.78 0.26
N SER A 492 -18.89 -4.72 0.36
CA SER A 492 -19.20 -3.41 -0.25
C SER A 492 -19.10 -3.41 -1.78
N ASN A 493 -18.43 -4.41 -2.37
CA ASN A 493 -18.29 -4.57 -3.82
C ASN A 493 -19.24 -5.65 -4.38
N ILE A 494 -20.07 -6.26 -3.51
CA ILE A 494 -21.09 -7.22 -3.90
C ILE A 494 -22.44 -6.52 -3.87
N MET A 495 -22.97 -6.24 -5.05
CA MET A 495 -24.24 -5.53 -5.21
C MET A 495 -25.41 -6.50 -5.31
N LEU A 496 -26.59 -6.04 -4.89
CA LEU A 496 -27.81 -6.82 -4.88
C LEU A 496 -28.85 -6.20 -5.82
N ASP A 497 -29.37 -7.03 -6.72
CA ASP A 497 -30.43 -6.60 -7.64
C ASP A 497 -31.82 -6.62 -6.97
N ALA A 498 -32.88 -6.36 -7.74
CA ALA A 498 -34.26 -6.31 -7.23
C ALA A 498 -34.71 -7.64 -6.56
N SER A 499 -34.13 -8.77 -6.97
CA SER A 499 -34.39 -10.11 -6.46
C SER A 499 -33.41 -10.56 -5.37
N PHE A 500 -32.53 -9.67 -4.90
CA PHE A 500 -31.41 -9.98 -4.01
C PHE A 500 -30.35 -10.92 -4.62
N ALA A 501 -30.32 -11.08 -5.94
CA ALA A 501 -29.25 -11.84 -6.59
C ALA A 501 -27.94 -11.03 -6.53
N ALA A 502 -26.85 -11.71 -6.19
CA ALA A 502 -25.54 -11.10 -6.03
C ALA A 502 -24.84 -10.83 -7.37
N LYS A 503 -24.29 -9.63 -7.49
CA LYS A 503 -23.44 -9.20 -8.60
C LYS A 503 -22.14 -8.57 -8.09
N LEU A 504 -21.00 -9.15 -8.44
CA LEU A 504 -19.69 -8.62 -8.09
C LEU A 504 -19.34 -7.44 -9.00
N GLY A 505 -18.94 -6.32 -8.41
CA GLY A 505 -18.55 -5.09 -9.08
C GLY A 505 -17.20 -4.54 -8.60
N ASP A 506 -16.84 -3.36 -9.10
CA ASP A 506 -15.57 -2.66 -8.85
C ASP A 506 -14.31 -3.42 -9.31
N PHE A 507 -14.02 -3.28 -10.62
CA PHE A 507 -12.86 -3.89 -11.27
C PHE A 507 -11.64 -2.95 -11.33
N GLY A 508 -11.60 -1.90 -10.51
CA GLY A 508 -10.52 -0.91 -10.52
C GLY A 508 -9.13 -1.52 -10.25
N LEU A 509 -9.08 -2.49 -9.34
CA LEU A 509 -7.84 -3.19 -9.01
C LEU A 509 -7.57 -4.43 -9.87
N ALA A 510 -8.53 -4.84 -10.71
CA ALA A 510 -8.50 -6.10 -11.41
C ALA A 510 -7.33 -6.23 -12.39
N ARG A 511 -6.81 -7.44 -12.61
CA ARG A 511 -5.68 -7.69 -13.52
C ARG A 511 -5.89 -8.94 -14.35
N LEU A 512 -5.47 -8.90 -15.61
CA LEU A 512 -5.42 -10.07 -16.49
C LEU A 512 -4.12 -10.83 -16.26
N VAL A 513 -4.23 -12.15 -16.20
CA VAL A 513 -3.11 -13.07 -15.98
C VAL A 513 -3.31 -14.29 -16.87
N ASP A 514 -2.22 -14.80 -17.44
CA ASP A 514 -2.26 -16.07 -18.18
C ASP A 514 -2.54 -17.21 -17.19
N HIS A 515 -3.44 -18.13 -17.58
CA HIS A 515 -3.82 -19.29 -16.77
C HIS A 515 -2.56 -20.07 -16.33
N GLY A 516 -2.38 -20.22 -15.01
CA GLY A 516 -1.25 -20.96 -14.42
C GLY A 516 0.03 -20.16 -14.18
N ARG A 517 0.08 -18.86 -14.51
CA ARG A 517 1.17 -17.96 -14.09
C ARG A 517 0.67 -17.02 -13.00
N GLY A 518 1.46 -16.79 -11.95
CA GLY A 518 1.14 -15.75 -10.95
C GLY A 518 1.34 -14.36 -11.54
N SER A 519 0.63 -13.36 -11.02
CA SER A 519 0.89 -11.97 -11.39
C SER A 519 2.03 -11.39 -10.57
N HIS A 520 3.11 -10.94 -11.23
CA HIS A 520 4.18 -10.17 -10.59
C HIS A 520 3.76 -8.70 -10.50
N THR A 521 2.84 -8.39 -9.58
CA THR A 521 2.55 -6.98 -9.24
C THR A 521 3.43 -6.53 -8.09
N THR A 522 4.09 -5.39 -8.23
CA THR A 522 4.88 -4.76 -7.15
C THR A 522 4.06 -3.79 -6.28
N VAL A 523 2.78 -3.55 -6.62
CA VAL A 523 1.91 -2.60 -5.93
C VAL A 523 0.91 -3.36 -5.06
N LEU A 524 1.16 -3.37 -3.75
CA LEU A 524 0.22 -3.85 -2.75
C LEU A 524 -1.06 -3.00 -2.81
N ALA A 525 -2.18 -3.64 -3.14
CA ALA A 525 -3.49 -3.00 -3.23
C ALA A 525 -4.57 -4.04 -2.93
N GLY A 526 -5.60 -3.62 -2.20
CA GLY A 526 -6.69 -4.46 -1.69
C GLY A 526 -7.18 -3.90 -0.35
N THR A 527 -8.23 -4.49 0.20
CA THR A 527 -8.82 -4.04 1.47
C THR A 527 -8.32 -4.88 2.64
N MET A 528 -7.86 -4.22 3.71
CA MET A 528 -7.39 -4.89 4.93
C MET A 528 -8.49 -5.76 5.54
N GLY A 529 -8.12 -6.97 5.99
CA GLY A 529 -9.07 -8.01 6.43
C GLY A 529 -9.49 -8.97 5.31
N TYR A 530 -9.33 -8.59 4.04
CA TYR A 530 -9.64 -9.45 2.88
C TYR A 530 -8.39 -9.88 2.12
N MET A 531 -7.29 -9.18 2.32
CA MET A 531 -6.03 -9.49 1.65
C MET A 531 -5.45 -10.81 2.14
N ASP A 532 -5.10 -11.66 1.19
CA ASP A 532 -4.28 -12.85 1.40
C ASP A 532 -3.02 -12.50 2.20
N PRO A 533 -2.73 -13.18 3.32
CA PRO A 533 -1.53 -12.96 4.12
C PRO A 533 -0.23 -13.04 3.31
N GLU A 534 -0.11 -13.97 2.37
CA GLU A 534 1.09 -14.06 1.50
C GLU A 534 1.18 -12.86 0.55
N CYS A 535 0.03 -12.37 0.06
CA CYS A 535 -0.02 -11.17 -0.77
C CYS A 535 0.42 -9.93 0.02
N MET A 536 0.05 -9.82 1.30
CA MET A 536 0.48 -8.72 2.17
C MET A 536 1.99 -8.72 2.36
N THR A 537 2.61 -9.89 2.47
CA THR A 537 4.06 -10.02 2.66
C THR A 537 4.85 -9.90 1.35
N THR A 538 4.39 -10.53 0.27
CA THR A 538 5.16 -10.68 -0.98
C THR A 538 4.76 -9.70 -2.08
N GLY A 539 3.61 -9.03 -1.95
CA GLY A 539 3.00 -8.21 -3.00
C GLY A 539 2.43 -8.99 -4.19
N ARG A 540 2.60 -10.33 -4.21
CA ARG A 540 2.17 -11.19 -5.31
C ARG A 540 0.71 -11.56 -5.17
N THR A 541 -0.06 -11.41 -6.25
CA THR A 541 -1.48 -11.73 -6.31
C THR A 541 -1.77 -12.88 -7.26
N SER A 542 -2.87 -13.56 -7.02
CA SER A 542 -3.25 -14.78 -7.72
C SER A 542 -4.71 -15.15 -7.58
N ALA A 543 -5.13 -16.21 -8.28
CA ALA A 543 -6.46 -16.79 -8.12
C ALA A 543 -6.69 -17.25 -6.67
N GLU A 544 -5.69 -17.85 -6.03
CA GLU A 544 -5.82 -18.31 -4.64
C GLU A 544 -5.89 -17.14 -3.64
N SER A 545 -5.40 -15.96 -4.02
CA SER A 545 -5.55 -14.74 -3.24
C SER A 545 -6.99 -14.21 -3.30
N ASP A 546 -7.65 -14.27 -4.46
CA ASP A 546 -9.08 -13.98 -4.58
C ASP A 546 -9.94 -15.04 -3.85
N VAL A 547 -9.52 -16.32 -3.88
CA VAL A 547 -10.17 -17.39 -3.10
C VAL A 547 -10.08 -17.11 -1.60
N TYR A 548 -8.97 -16.56 -1.10
CA TYR A 548 -8.87 -16.15 0.30
C TYR A 548 -9.91 -15.07 0.63
N SER A 549 -9.99 -14.00 -0.17
CA SER A 549 -10.98 -12.94 0.02
C SER A 549 -12.42 -13.46 -0.06
N PHE A 550 -12.70 -14.38 -0.99
CA PHE A 550 -13.97 -15.11 -1.07
C PHE A 550 -14.27 -15.86 0.24
N GLY A 551 -13.30 -16.61 0.76
CA GLY A 551 -13.43 -17.32 2.04
C GLY A 551 -13.81 -16.40 3.20
N VAL A 552 -13.17 -15.23 3.29
CA VAL A 552 -13.52 -14.22 4.30
C VAL A 552 -14.97 -13.75 4.15
N VAL A 553 -15.41 -13.44 2.93
CA VAL A 553 -16.79 -13.01 2.67
C VAL A 553 -17.82 -14.09 3.02
N LEU A 554 -17.51 -15.36 2.77
CA LEU A 554 -18.38 -16.49 3.17
C LEU A 554 -18.61 -16.50 4.68
N LEU A 555 -17.53 -16.31 5.46
CA LEU A 555 -17.60 -16.23 6.91
C LEU A 555 -18.38 -14.99 7.37
N GLU A 556 -18.19 -13.84 6.72
CA GLU A 556 -18.99 -12.64 7.04
C GLU A 556 -20.48 -12.84 6.78
N ILE A 557 -20.85 -13.49 5.66
CA ILE A 557 -22.24 -13.80 5.32
C ILE A 557 -22.85 -14.72 6.39
N ALA A 558 -22.12 -15.76 6.82
CA ALA A 558 -22.61 -16.70 7.81
C ALA A 558 -22.67 -16.11 9.23
N CYS A 559 -21.68 -15.31 9.62
CA CYS A 559 -21.54 -14.78 10.97
C CYS A 559 -22.19 -13.40 11.18
N GLY A 560 -22.47 -12.65 10.11
CA GLY A 560 -22.96 -11.27 10.18
C GLY A 560 -21.99 -10.29 10.85
N ARG A 561 -20.68 -10.55 10.78
CA ARG A 561 -19.62 -9.78 11.47
C ARG A 561 -18.52 -9.39 10.50
N ARG A 562 -17.95 -8.19 10.68
CA ARG A 562 -16.78 -7.72 9.92
C ARG A 562 -15.52 -8.56 10.25
N PRO A 563 -14.56 -8.72 9.32
CA PRO A 563 -13.34 -9.49 9.52
C PRO A 563 -12.44 -8.92 10.61
N LEU A 564 -12.43 -7.58 10.74
CA LEU A 564 -11.70 -6.81 11.74
C LEU A 564 -12.70 -6.03 12.56
N ALA A 565 -13.04 -6.53 13.75
CA ALA A 565 -13.89 -5.84 14.71
C ALA A 565 -13.25 -5.94 16.10
N VAL A 566 -13.22 -4.82 16.82
CA VAL A 566 -12.80 -4.77 18.23
C VAL A 566 -13.90 -5.43 19.05
N ALA A 567 -13.61 -6.58 19.68
CA ALA A 567 -14.49 -7.12 20.70
C ALA A 567 -14.34 -6.28 21.98
N GLU A 568 -15.40 -6.18 22.78
CA GLU A 568 -15.38 -5.50 24.09
C GLU A 568 -14.38 -6.15 25.09
N GLU A 569 -13.91 -7.37 24.79
CA GLU A 569 -12.83 -8.08 25.49
C GLU A 569 -11.56 -8.15 24.62
N GLU A 570 -10.77 -7.07 24.65
CA GLU A 570 -9.31 -6.93 24.54
C GLU A 570 -8.40 -7.80 23.62
N GLN A 571 -8.91 -8.66 22.74
CA GLN A 571 -8.11 -9.33 21.70
C GLN A 571 -8.69 -9.14 20.29
N MET A 572 -8.00 -8.35 19.47
CA MET A 572 -8.32 -8.15 18.06
C MET A 572 -7.94 -9.40 17.25
N ALA A 573 -8.87 -10.37 17.16
CA ALA A 573 -8.70 -11.58 16.35
C ALA A 573 -9.50 -11.48 15.06
N HIS A 574 -8.88 -11.87 13.94
CA HIS A 574 -9.53 -11.92 12.63
C HIS A 574 -10.71 -12.91 12.63
N LEU A 575 -11.80 -12.61 11.91
CA LEU A 575 -13.00 -13.46 11.87
C LEU A 575 -12.68 -14.92 11.54
N ALA A 576 -11.82 -15.17 10.55
CA ALA A 576 -11.41 -16.54 10.19
C ALA A 576 -10.81 -17.31 11.37
N GLN A 577 -9.97 -16.66 12.19
CA GLN A 577 -9.35 -17.27 13.37
C GLN A 577 -10.40 -17.61 14.44
N ARG A 578 -11.39 -16.74 14.63
CA ARG A 578 -12.49 -16.96 15.59
C ARG A 578 -13.37 -18.13 15.17
N VAL A 579 -13.76 -18.19 13.90
CA VAL A 579 -14.57 -19.29 13.37
C VAL A 579 -13.78 -20.60 13.39
N TRP A 580 -12.48 -20.56 13.09
CA TRP A 580 -11.62 -21.75 13.18
C TRP A 580 -11.54 -22.32 14.61
N ALA A 581 -11.48 -21.45 15.63
CA ALA A 581 -11.49 -21.89 17.02
C ALA A 581 -12.79 -22.63 17.38
N SER A 582 -13.94 -22.14 16.92
CA SER A 582 -15.23 -22.81 17.07
C SER A 582 -15.30 -24.14 16.30
N TYR A 583 -14.76 -24.17 15.07
CA TYR A 583 -14.63 -25.40 14.27
C TYR A 583 -13.80 -26.46 15.00
N GLY A 584 -12.65 -26.08 15.57
CA GLY A 584 -11.73 -26.98 16.25
C GLY A 584 -12.30 -27.71 17.46
N VAL A 585 -13.34 -27.18 18.08
CA VAL A 585 -14.05 -27.79 19.20
C VAL A 585 -15.39 -28.42 18.80
N GLY A 586 -15.66 -28.54 17.50
CA GLY A 586 -16.89 -29.13 16.96
C GLY A 586 -18.14 -28.26 17.13
N ARG A 587 -17.99 -26.94 17.26
CA ARG A 587 -19.10 -25.98 17.48
C ARG A 587 -19.12 -24.84 16.48
N VAL A 588 -18.84 -25.13 15.21
CA VAL A 588 -18.74 -24.10 14.17
C VAL A 588 -20.02 -23.25 14.04
N LEU A 589 -21.20 -23.87 14.24
CA LEU A 589 -22.49 -23.20 14.20
C LEU A 589 -22.71 -22.14 15.29
N ASP A 590 -21.97 -22.20 16.41
CA ASP A 590 -22.03 -21.17 17.46
C ASP A 590 -21.54 -19.80 16.95
N ALA A 591 -20.79 -19.79 15.84
CA ALA A 591 -20.33 -18.56 15.19
C ALA A 591 -21.37 -17.93 14.25
N ALA A 592 -22.54 -18.57 14.03
CA ALA A 592 -23.56 -18.07 13.12
C ALA A 592 -24.12 -16.72 13.60
N ASP A 593 -24.64 -15.93 12.66
CA ASP A 593 -25.27 -14.65 12.97
C ASP A 593 -26.45 -14.85 13.94
N ALA A 594 -26.26 -14.41 15.18
CA ALA A 594 -27.25 -14.58 16.25
C ALA A 594 -28.61 -13.95 15.91
N ARG A 595 -28.64 -12.97 14.99
CA ARG A 595 -29.88 -12.32 14.53
C ARG A 595 -30.73 -13.21 13.61
N LEU A 596 -30.20 -14.35 13.15
CA LEU A 596 -30.99 -15.36 12.45
C LEU A 596 -31.87 -16.18 13.41
N GLU A 597 -31.62 -16.11 14.73
CA GLU A 597 -32.45 -16.77 15.77
C GLU A 597 -32.65 -18.28 15.56
N GLY A 598 -31.72 -18.95 14.85
CA GLY A 598 -31.80 -20.38 14.52
C GLY A 598 -32.58 -20.70 13.22
N GLU A 599 -33.11 -19.69 12.53
CA GLU A 599 -33.83 -19.83 11.25
C GLU A 599 -32.87 -20.00 10.06
N PHE A 600 -32.15 -21.12 10.04
CA PHE A 600 -31.23 -21.51 8.97
C PHE A 600 -31.12 -23.03 8.82
N ASP A 601 -30.72 -23.49 7.64
CA ASP A 601 -30.34 -24.90 7.42
C ASP A 601 -28.93 -25.10 8.01
N ALA A 602 -28.83 -25.92 9.07
CA ALA A 602 -27.58 -26.15 9.78
C ALA A 602 -26.49 -26.78 8.90
N GLU A 603 -26.87 -27.68 7.97
CA GLU A 603 -25.92 -28.32 7.06
C GLU A 603 -25.35 -27.30 6.07
N GLU A 604 -26.20 -26.38 5.57
CA GLU A 604 -25.76 -25.31 4.68
C GLU A 604 -24.84 -24.31 5.38
N VAL A 605 -25.20 -23.89 6.60
CA VAL A 605 -24.38 -22.94 7.38
C VAL A 605 -23.02 -23.56 7.69
N GLU A 606 -23.00 -24.79 8.20
CA GLU A 606 -21.75 -25.51 8.46
C GLU A 606 -20.91 -25.60 7.19
N ARG A 607 -21.52 -25.94 6.07
CA ARG A 607 -20.82 -26.07 4.78
C ARG A 607 -20.26 -24.76 4.28
N VAL A 608 -21.01 -23.66 4.36
CA VAL A 608 -20.52 -22.32 4.01
C VAL A 608 -19.35 -21.94 4.92
N MET A 609 -19.43 -22.19 6.22
CA MET A 609 -18.37 -21.86 7.16
C MET A 609 -17.10 -22.69 6.94
N VAL A 610 -17.23 -24.00 6.78
CA VAL A 610 -16.09 -24.90 6.56
C VAL A 610 -15.42 -24.61 5.21
N VAL A 611 -16.20 -24.35 4.14
CA VAL A 611 -15.62 -23.88 2.87
C VAL A 611 -14.97 -22.50 3.03
N GLY A 612 -15.58 -21.60 3.80
CA GLY A 612 -15.00 -20.29 4.14
C GLY A 612 -13.63 -20.42 4.80
N LEU A 613 -13.48 -21.32 5.78
CA LEU A 613 -12.21 -21.63 6.44
C LEU A 613 -11.20 -22.27 5.47
N TRP A 614 -11.65 -23.20 4.61
CA TRP A 614 -10.79 -23.86 3.62
C TRP A 614 -10.24 -22.86 2.60
N CYS A 615 -11.09 -21.95 2.13
CA CYS A 615 -10.72 -20.84 1.25
C CYS A 615 -9.78 -19.84 1.95
N ALA A 616 -10.03 -19.54 3.24
CA ALA A 616 -9.21 -18.64 4.05
C ALA A 616 -7.99 -19.34 4.70
N HIS A 617 -7.57 -20.50 4.19
CA HIS A 617 -6.42 -21.22 4.71
C HIS A 617 -5.14 -20.35 4.63
N PRO A 618 -4.32 -20.26 5.69
CA PRO A 618 -3.14 -19.38 5.69
C PRO A 618 -2.09 -19.77 4.65
N ASP A 619 -1.84 -21.07 4.50
CA ASP A 619 -1.07 -21.61 3.39
C ASP A 619 -1.90 -21.58 2.11
N ARG A 620 -1.41 -20.83 1.13
CA ARG A 620 -2.03 -20.66 -0.18
C ARG A 620 -2.13 -21.95 -0.99
N SER A 621 -1.19 -22.86 -0.82
CA SER A 621 -1.15 -24.14 -1.55
C SER A 621 -2.22 -25.13 -1.10
N LEU A 622 -2.77 -24.92 0.11
CA LEU A 622 -3.82 -25.76 0.70
C LEU A 622 -5.23 -25.23 0.47
N ARG A 623 -5.36 -24.05 -0.14
CA ARG A 623 -6.66 -23.47 -0.54
C ARG A 623 -7.25 -24.25 -1.70
N PRO A 624 -8.58 -24.40 -1.77
CA PRO A 624 -9.23 -25.00 -2.92
C PRO A 624 -9.10 -24.10 -4.15
N SER A 625 -9.19 -24.70 -5.34
CA SER A 625 -9.62 -23.93 -6.49
C SER A 625 -11.07 -23.46 -6.31
N ILE A 626 -11.45 -22.33 -6.89
CA ILE A 626 -12.82 -21.82 -6.78
C ILE A 626 -13.87 -22.84 -7.28
N ARG A 627 -13.53 -23.67 -8.27
CA ARG A 627 -14.39 -24.76 -8.75
C ARG A 627 -14.65 -25.82 -7.67
N GLN A 628 -13.63 -26.21 -6.92
CA GLN A 628 -13.78 -27.15 -5.81
C GLN A 628 -14.64 -26.53 -4.69
N ALA A 629 -14.35 -25.28 -4.30
CA ALA A 629 -15.12 -24.58 -3.29
C ALA A 629 -16.62 -24.50 -3.67
N VAL A 630 -16.93 -24.10 -4.91
CA VAL A 630 -18.30 -24.04 -5.42
C VAL A 630 -18.95 -25.42 -5.50
N GLY A 631 -18.23 -26.46 -5.91
CA GLY A 631 -18.74 -27.83 -5.92
C GLY A 631 -19.13 -28.34 -4.54
N VAL A 632 -18.32 -28.04 -3.50
CA VAL A 632 -18.67 -28.38 -2.11
C VAL A 632 -19.88 -27.59 -1.64
N LEU A 633 -19.96 -26.29 -1.94
CA LEU A 633 -21.12 -25.44 -1.58
C LEU A 633 -22.42 -25.94 -2.21
N ARG A 634 -22.37 -26.44 -3.45
CA ARG A 634 -23.53 -27.03 -4.16
C ARG A 634 -23.87 -28.47 -3.76
N ARG A 635 -23.17 -29.02 -2.75
CA ARG A 635 -23.29 -30.42 -2.32
C ARG A 635 -22.93 -31.44 -3.42
N GLU A 636 -22.17 -31.03 -4.42
CA GLU A 636 -21.64 -31.91 -5.47
C GLU A 636 -20.41 -32.70 -4.99
N GLN A 637 -19.74 -32.20 -3.94
CA GLN A 637 -18.56 -32.79 -3.32
C GLN A 637 -18.70 -32.84 -1.78
N PRO A 638 -18.04 -33.79 -1.10
CA PRO A 638 -18.06 -33.87 0.35
C PRO A 638 -17.37 -32.67 1.00
N LEU A 639 -17.71 -32.40 2.26
CA LEU A 639 -17.04 -31.38 3.05
C LEU A 639 -15.56 -31.71 3.26
N PRO A 640 -14.64 -30.73 3.15
CA PRO A 640 -13.24 -30.96 3.45
C PRO A 640 -13.06 -31.15 4.97
N THR A 641 -12.09 -31.97 5.35
CA THR A 641 -11.61 -32.05 6.73
C THR A 641 -10.47 -31.06 6.91
N LEU A 642 -10.62 -30.13 7.86
CA LEU A 642 -9.61 -29.14 8.20
C LEU A 642 -8.96 -29.50 9.54
N PRO A 643 -7.73 -29.04 9.81
CA PRO A 643 -7.11 -29.24 11.12
C PRO A 643 -7.90 -28.52 12.22
N GLU A 644 -7.94 -29.13 13.42
CA GLU A 644 -8.66 -28.59 14.59
C GLU A 644 -8.12 -27.22 15.03
N ARG A 645 -6.84 -26.94 14.76
CA ARG A 645 -6.23 -25.63 15.00
C ARG A 645 -5.85 -24.99 13.68
N MET A 646 -6.13 -23.69 13.56
CA MET A 646 -5.72 -22.91 12.40
C MET A 646 -4.19 -22.99 12.25
N PRO A 647 -3.68 -23.44 11.09
CA PRO A 647 -2.24 -23.50 10.88
C PRO A 647 -1.62 -22.10 10.92
N VAL A 648 -0.38 -22.00 11.38
CA VAL A 648 0.36 -20.73 11.32
C VAL A 648 0.85 -20.55 9.88
N ALA A 649 0.64 -19.37 9.30
CA ALA A 649 1.14 -19.04 7.96
C ALA A 649 2.66 -19.21 7.94
N THR A 650 3.15 -20.22 7.22
CA THR A 650 4.59 -20.51 7.14
C THR A 650 5.10 -19.93 5.82
N PHE A 651 5.47 -18.65 5.80
CA PHE A 651 6.05 -18.06 4.60
C PHE A 651 7.52 -18.50 4.51
N LEU A 652 7.81 -19.49 3.66
CA LEU A 652 9.18 -19.85 3.34
C LEU A 652 9.83 -18.65 2.61
N TYR A 653 10.67 -17.91 3.33
CA TYR A 653 11.62 -17.01 2.72
C TYR A 653 12.61 -17.89 1.94
N VAL A 654 12.45 -17.97 0.62
CA VAL A 654 13.55 -18.42 -0.23
C VAL A 654 14.43 -17.19 -0.36
N PRO A 655 15.58 -17.11 0.35
CA PRO A 655 16.53 -16.04 0.07
C PRO A 655 16.89 -16.15 -1.41
N LEU A 656 16.66 -15.05 -2.14
CA LEU A 656 17.29 -14.86 -3.44
C LEU A 656 18.80 -14.97 -3.20
N LEU A 657 19.35 -16.14 -3.52
CA LEU A 657 20.79 -16.35 -3.65
C LEU A 657 21.27 -15.32 -4.67
N VAL A 658 22.00 -14.31 -4.18
CA VAL A 658 22.75 -13.35 -4.99
C VAL A 658 23.95 -14.04 -5.61
#